data_AF-A0A1W9RWN8-F1
#
_entry.id   AF-A0A1W9RWN8-F1
#
_cell.length_a   1.000
_cell.length_b   1.000
_cell.length_c   1.000
_cell.angle_alpha   90.00
_cell.angle_beta   90.00
_cell.angle_gamma   90.00
#
_symmetry.space_group_name_H-M   'P 1'
#
loop_
_entity.id
_entity.type
_entity.pdbx_description
1 polymer ?
#
loop_
_entity_poly.entity_id
_entity_poly.type
_entity_poly.pdbx_seq_one_letter_code
_entity_poly.pdbx_strand_id
1 'polypeptide(L)'
;MADIAQLIENQILPLVNKPGRYTGSEVHVIKKNWDIVDVTFALAFPDMYEIAMSHVGFEILYHLLNKIDYVAAERVYAPGADMEALLREKSLPLFSLESKKSVRDFDIVGFTLQYELHFSNILNMLNLSGIPVFSRDRSDTDPLVIAGGPCAFNPEPIADFIDAFVIGDGEEVVAEFVEKFRDLKKEKISRESLLVELAKIKGVYVPSLYEAEYDGALFKSLRPKPETDAPEKITARVVEELKAEYYPTKPLVPLIETTHDRYSVEIMRGCTQGCRFCNAGYIYRPVRERSVEELERHIEAVIKNTGYDEISLASLSTSDYSQLLPLLTRLSRKLEADMVTVSFPSLRTESFTPEMARFGRKIRKTGLTLAPEAGTAELRNIINKTNSNEDLLRAAEIAFSEGWNSVKLYFMIGLPGEKEEDLEGIVELVREVRKIAQSYRGKNINISVSPFCPKAGTPFQWVAQSPIEEMRQKIFYLKDRLANSMFKFSWRDPEVAFLEGVMAHIDKGVAKKYLVKEYQKSLEKTPTSDCRTSTCHGCGLMDTASCQEIIRGNAAKAETKSAKAAESEKKQDFYGRSLRKVAETAQPEARLIRLRYSKGEDVRFTSHLDLVTIFERAFRRAGIKLAYSQGFHPHPKIAYSPPLAIGFTSEAEYLDVHYFQERGKEIITHLNRVLPRGLRILKAKNIFGKPRSLAAAINRAIYEIKLPDIFDKAQMNEKIIRFIARESVIVKRQRKNDVVDVDIRPYVEAVNLDRASQKLVMTLTFQESKTARVQEVLGEMFSMSDEEIALSRVHRKALLIQVDQKQLTPFDV
;
A
#
# COMPACT_ATOMS: atom_id res chain seq x y z
N MET A 1 10.14 5.20 32.66
CA MET A 1 9.15 5.25 31.57
C MET A 1 9.08 3.86 30.96
N ALA A 2 7.89 3.29 30.78
CA ALA A 2 7.77 2.03 30.04
C ALA A 2 8.41 2.21 28.65
N ASP A 3 9.08 1.17 28.15
CA ASP A 3 9.60 1.17 26.78
C ASP A 3 8.43 1.48 25.81
N ILE A 4 8.53 2.57 25.05
CA ILE A 4 7.51 2.99 24.07
C ILE A 4 7.13 1.82 23.16
N ALA A 5 8.11 0.98 22.79
CA ALA A 5 7.88 -0.23 22.02
C ALA A 5 6.88 -1.17 22.71
N GLN A 6 7.08 -1.43 24.00
CA GLN A 6 6.22 -2.31 24.79
C GLN A 6 4.80 -1.74 24.91
N LEU A 7 4.66 -0.43 25.05
CA LEU A 7 3.35 0.23 25.11
C LEU A 7 2.61 0.14 23.77
N ILE A 8 3.29 0.47 22.67
CA ILE A 8 2.74 0.36 21.31
C ILE A 8 2.27 -1.08 21.07
N GLU A 9 3.16 -2.05 21.25
CA GLU A 9 2.86 -3.44 20.96
C GLU A 9 1.70 -3.95 21.81
N ASN A 10 1.71 -3.63 23.11
CA ASN A 10 0.83 -4.30 24.05
C ASN A 10 -0.50 -3.60 24.32
N GLN A 11 -0.55 -2.29 24.15
CA GLN A 11 -1.71 -1.46 24.49
C GLN A 11 -2.30 -0.71 23.30
N ILE A 12 -1.54 -0.49 22.21
CA ILE A 12 -2.04 0.23 21.03
C ILE A 12 -2.41 -0.73 19.91
N LEU A 13 -1.47 -1.59 19.47
CA LEU A 13 -1.69 -2.47 18.33
C LEU A 13 -2.91 -3.40 18.46
N PRO A 14 -3.29 -3.91 19.64
CA PRO A 14 -4.51 -4.71 19.75
C PRO A 14 -5.80 -3.94 19.43
N LEU A 15 -5.77 -2.61 19.48
CA LEU A 15 -6.96 -1.75 19.36
C LEU A 15 -7.15 -1.14 17.96
N VAL A 16 -6.21 -1.35 17.03
CA VAL A 16 -6.29 -0.81 15.66
C VAL A 16 -6.76 -1.86 14.66
N ASN A 17 -7.34 -1.43 13.54
CA ASN A 17 -7.97 -2.34 12.56
C ASN A 17 -6.98 -3.21 11.78
N LYS A 18 -5.80 -2.68 11.46
CA LYS A 18 -4.76 -3.36 10.67
C LYS A 18 -3.40 -3.33 11.37
N PRO A 19 -3.24 -3.99 12.54
CA PRO A 19 -2.04 -3.86 13.35
C PRO A 19 -0.77 -4.39 12.69
N GLY A 20 -0.90 -5.33 11.75
CA GLY A 20 0.22 -5.91 11.01
C GLY A 20 1.12 -4.87 10.34
N ARG A 21 0.57 -3.73 9.91
CA ARG A 21 1.32 -2.65 9.24
C ARG A 21 2.30 -1.89 10.15
N TYR A 22 2.16 -2.06 11.47
CA TYR A 22 2.98 -1.38 12.47
C TYR A 22 3.93 -2.34 13.19
N THR A 23 4.07 -3.59 12.72
CA THR A 23 4.88 -4.63 13.41
C THR A 23 6.38 -4.47 13.19
N GLY A 24 6.84 -4.29 11.95
CA GLY A 24 8.26 -4.20 11.62
C GLY A 24 8.99 -5.55 11.58
N SER A 25 8.24 -6.63 11.36
CA SER A 25 8.75 -8.01 11.38
C SER A 25 9.03 -8.58 9.99
N GLU A 26 9.17 -7.74 8.96
CA GLU A 26 9.36 -8.17 7.58
C GLU A 26 10.62 -9.02 7.39
N VAL A 27 10.58 -9.91 6.40
CA VAL A 27 11.80 -10.64 6.02
C VAL A 27 12.77 -9.65 5.38
N HIS A 28 14.05 -9.78 5.74
CA HIS A 28 15.15 -8.89 5.34
C HIS A 28 15.12 -7.48 5.95
N VAL A 29 14.33 -7.25 6.99
CA VAL A 29 14.44 -6.01 7.77
C VAL A 29 15.87 -5.85 8.30
N ILE A 30 16.43 -4.66 8.14
CA ILE A 30 17.75 -4.28 8.65
C ILE A 30 17.53 -3.43 9.90
N LYS A 31 18.08 -3.89 11.02
CA LYS A 31 18.06 -3.16 12.29
C LYS A 31 19.49 -3.04 12.81
N LYS A 32 20.02 -1.83 12.83
CA LYS A 32 21.35 -1.52 13.36
C LYS A 32 21.25 -1.02 14.79
N ASN A 33 22.31 -1.20 15.57
CA ASN A 33 22.35 -0.67 16.93
C ASN A 33 22.64 0.84 16.88
N TRP A 34 21.75 1.64 17.47
CA TRP A 34 21.87 3.10 17.52
C TRP A 34 23.11 3.57 18.31
N ASP A 35 23.58 2.76 19.26
CA ASP A 35 24.72 3.13 20.12
C ASP A 35 26.06 3.15 19.38
N ILE A 36 26.14 2.62 18.16
CA ILE A 36 27.39 2.45 17.40
C ILE A 36 27.37 3.08 16.00
N VAL A 37 26.26 3.71 15.60
CA VAL A 37 26.15 4.42 14.32
C VAL A 37 26.36 5.92 14.54
N ASP A 38 26.88 6.61 13.53
CA ASP A 38 27.13 8.05 13.62
C ASP A 38 25.88 8.86 13.26
N VAL A 39 25.02 8.30 12.40
CA VAL A 39 23.81 8.97 11.88
C VAL A 39 22.59 8.05 11.94
N THR A 40 21.48 8.57 12.46
CA THR A 40 20.16 7.93 12.40
C THR A 40 19.26 8.65 11.39
N PHE A 41 18.61 7.89 10.50
CA PHE A 41 17.77 8.42 9.42
C PHE A 41 16.36 7.83 9.47
N ALA A 42 15.36 8.67 9.74
CA ALA A 42 13.95 8.31 9.61
C ALA A 42 13.52 8.49 8.15
N LEU A 43 13.44 7.39 7.40
CA LEU A 43 12.97 7.37 6.02
C LEU A 43 11.44 7.32 6.02
N ALA A 44 10.82 8.49 5.84
CA ALA A 44 9.39 8.70 6.01
C ALA A 44 8.63 8.67 4.67
N PHE A 45 7.59 7.86 4.60
CA PHE A 45 6.61 7.89 3.52
C PHE A 45 5.32 8.54 4.03
N PRO A 46 4.86 9.66 3.43
CA PRO A 46 3.69 10.41 3.91
C PRO A 46 2.36 9.79 3.48
N ASP A 47 2.24 8.46 3.59
CA ASP A 47 1.05 7.66 3.34
C ASP A 47 1.15 6.34 4.13
N MET A 48 0.12 5.52 4.06
CA MET A 48 0.06 4.22 4.72
C MET A 48 1.12 3.24 4.19
N TYR A 49 1.56 2.36 5.09
CA TYR A 49 2.51 1.28 4.82
C TYR A 49 2.24 0.49 3.52
N GLU A 50 1.00 0.06 3.29
CA GLU A 50 0.67 -0.79 2.13
C GLU A 50 0.85 -0.10 0.78
N ILE A 51 0.78 1.24 0.77
CA ILE A 51 1.04 2.07 -0.41
C ILE A 51 2.55 2.22 -0.56
N ALA A 52 3.21 2.66 0.50
CA ALA A 52 4.65 2.92 0.53
C ALA A 52 5.50 1.70 0.12
N MET A 53 5.15 0.49 0.58
CA MET A 53 5.84 -0.75 0.23
C MET A 53 5.74 -1.12 -1.26
N SER A 54 4.87 -0.46 -2.04
CA SER A 54 4.78 -0.65 -3.49
C SER A 54 5.67 0.34 -4.29
N HIS A 55 6.41 1.23 -3.62
CA HIS A 55 7.24 2.26 -4.28
C HIS A 55 8.73 1.89 -4.33
N VAL A 56 9.22 1.61 -5.55
CA VAL A 56 10.61 1.22 -5.83
C VAL A 56 11.63 2.23 -5.31
N GLY A 57 11.39 3.53 -5.50
CA GLY A 57 12.31 4.58 -5.02
C GLY A 57 12.49 4.58 -3.50
N PHE A 58 11.45 4.23 -2.74
CA PHE A 58 11.54 4.12 -1.28
C PHE A 58 12.40 2.91 -0.86
N GLU A 59 12.26 1.77 -1.55
CA GLU A 59 13.11 0.59 -1.31
C GLU A 59 14.58 0.83 -1.66
N ILE A 60 14.85 1.54 -2.76
CA ILE A 60 16.21 1.92 -3.18
C ILE A 60 16.88 2.76 -2.09
N LEU A 61 16.22 3.81 -1.60
CA LEU A 61 16.76 4.67 -0.55
C LEU A 61 17.00 3.91 0.76
N TYR A 62 16.06 3.05 1.17
CA TYR A 62 16.22 2.22 2.36
C TYR A 62 17.44 1.29 2.24
N HIS A 63 17.62 0.66 1.07
CA HIS A 63 18.76 -0.21 0.77
C HIS A 63 20.09 0.53 0.76
N LEU A 64 20.17 1.68 0.08
CA LEU A 64 21.38 2.47 -0.04
C LEU A 64 21.83 3.05 1.29
N LEU A 65 20.91 3.63 2.07
CA LEU A 65 21.22 4.15 3.40
C LEU A 65 21.72 3.04 4.34
N ASN A 66 21.05 1.88 4.35
CA ASN A 66 21.44 0.78 5.23
C ASN A 66 22.68 0.01 4.76
N LYS A 67 23.16 0.21 3.53
CA LYS A 67 24.49 -0.25 3.09
C LYS A 67 25.63 0.51 3.73
N ILE A 68 25.40 1.74 4.20
CA ILE A 68 26.44 2.57 4.83
C ILE A 68 26.58 2.17 6.30
N ASP A 69 27.73 1.62 6.70
CA ASP A 69 27.91 0.99 8.02
C ASP A 69 27.54 1.91 9.19
N TYR A 70 27.91 3.18 9.13
CA TYR A 70 27.67 4.19 10.17
C TYR A 70 26.27 4.84 10.13
N VAL A 71 25.35 4.35 9.31
CA VAL A 71 23.99 4.90 9.16
C VAL A 71 22.94 3.86 9.53
N ALA A 72 22.07 4.18 10.49
CA ALA A 72 20.86 3.39 10.76
C ALA A 72 19.64 4.07 10.11
N ALA A 73 19.12 3.50 9.02
CA ALA A 73 17.92 4.01 8.38
C ALA A 73 16.69 3.15 8.70
N GLU A 74 15.65 3.79 9.22
CA GLU A 74 14.43 3.14 9.69
C GLU A 74 13.20 3.76 9.02
N ARG A 75 12.18 2.94 8.74
CA ARG A 75 11.00 3.33 7.97
C ARG A 75 9.95 3.96 8.88
N VAL A 76 9.32 5.03 8.41
CA VAL A 76 8.23 5.73 9.10
C VAL A 76 7.09 5.94 8.10
N TYR A 77 5.85 5.78 8.54
CA TYR A 77 4.66 5.90 7.68
C TYR A 77 3.63 6.80 8.33
N ALA A 78 2.75 7.41 7.52
CA ALA A 78 1.58 8.08 8.06
C ALA A 78 0.66 7.04 8.74
N PRO A 79 0.25 7.27 10.00
CA PRO A 79 -0.66 6.35 10.69
C PRO A 79 -2.06 6.39 10.05
N GLY A 80 -2.77 5.27 10.10
CA GLY A 80 -4.22 5.25 9.84
C GLY A 80 -4.97 6.07 10.91
N ALA A 81 -6.17 6.55 10.57
CA ALA A 81 -6.94 7.45 11.45
C ALA A 81 -7.22 6.86 12.86
N ASP A 82 -7.39 5.53 12.96
CA ASP A 82 -7.56 4.82 14.23
C ASP A 82 -6.28 4.82 15.08
N MET A 83 -5.14 4.55 14.45
CA MET A 83 -3.82 4.61 15.08
C MET A 83 -3.47 6.04 15.51
N GLU A 84 -3.72 7.03 14.66
CA GLU A 84 -3.49 8.43 14.96
C GLU A 84 -4.28 8.86 16.20
N ALA A 85 -5.57 8.53 16.26
CA ALA A 85 -6.43 8.88 17.38
C ALA A 85 -5.86 8.34 18.71
N LEU A 86 -5.42 7.07 18.72
CA LEU A 86 -4.82 6.45 19.90
C LEU A 86 -3.48 7.06 20.29
N LEU A 87 -2.63 7.41 19.31
CA LEU A 87 -1.35 8.09 19.59
C LEU A 87 -1.59 9.45 20.25
N ARG A 88 -2.56 10.22 19.75
CA ARG A 88 -2.91 11.53 20.33
C ARG A 88 -3.54 11.38 21.72
N GLU A 89 -4.51 10.48 21.88
CA GLU A 89 -5.17 10.21 23.15
C GLU A 89 -4.16 9.85 24.24
N LYS A 90 -3.20 8.97 23.92
CA LYS A 90 -2.19 8.50 24.87
C LYS A 90 -0.92 9.36 24.90
N SER A 91 -0.91 10.49 24.18
CA SER A 91 0.24 11.40 24.07
C SER A 91 1.55 10.69 23.67
N LEU A 92 1.45 9.74 22.74
CA LEU A 92 2.58 8.99 22.21
C LEU A 92 3.09 9.60 20.91
N PRO A 93 4.42 9.68 20.71
CA PRO A 93 4.98 10.23 19.49
C PRO A 93 4.77 9.26 18.31
N LEU A 94 4.81 9.80 17.10
CA LEU A 94 5.07 8.99 15.91
C LEU A 94 6.41 8.25 16.06
N PHE A 95 6.48 7.02 15.57
CA PHE A 95 7.62 6.13 15.79
C PHE A 95 8.06 5.40 14.52
N SER A 96 9.30 4.91 14.54
CA SER A 96 9.89 4.08 13.47
C SER A 96 9.47 2.62 13.52
N LEU A 97 9.43 1.95 12.37
CA LEU A 97 8.90 0.60 12.28
C LEU A 97 9.87 -0.44 12.88
N GLU A 98 11.17 -0.31 12.67
CA GLU A 98 12.22 -1.27 13.07
C GLU A 98 12.47 -1.30 14.58
N SER A 99 12.55 -0.13 15.22
CA SER A 99 12.95 -0.01 16.62
C SER A 99 11.90 0.62 17.52
N LYS A 100 10.79 1.13 16.97
CA LYS A 100 9.74 1.88 17.69
C LYS A 100 10.30 3.12 18.41
N LYS A 101 11.40 3.70 17.89
CA LYS A 101 11.97 4.93 18.40
C LYS A 101 11.13 6.12 17.96
N SER A 102 11.06 7.14 18.80
CA SER A 102 10.39 8.40 18.45
C SER A 102 11.06 9.01 17.22
N VAL A 103 10.26 9.51 16.28
CA VAL A 103 10.77 10.18 15.07
C VAL A 103 11.57 11.45 15.43
N ARG A 104 11.26 12.08 16.57
CA ARG A 104 12.01 13.25 17.08
C ARG A 104 13.44 12.92 17.52
N ASP A 105 13.74 11.65 17.81
CA ASP A 105 15.06 11.22 18.31
C ASP A 105 16.06 10.92 17.16
N PHE A 106 15.63 11.02 15.90
CA PHE A 106 16.50 10.82 14.74
C PHE A 106 17.34 12.06 14.46
N ASP A 107 18.47 11.88 13.77
CA ASP A 107 19.25 13.03 13.27
C ASP A 107 18.60 13.67 12.05
N ILE A 108 18.07 12.83 11.15
CA ILE A 108 17.46 13.26 9.88
C ILE A 108 16.10 12.58 9.72
N VAL A 109 15.08 13.35 9.30
CA VAL A 109 13.78 12.85 8.84
C VAL A 109 13.63 13.17 7.36
N GLY A 110 13.67 12.15 6.50
CA GLY A 110 13.58 12.31 5.04
C GLY A 110 12.24 11.86 4.49
N PHE A 111 11.47 12.79 3.91
CA PHE A 111 10.17 12.52 3.29
C PHE A 111 10.27 12.26 1.79
N THR A 112 9.48 11.32 1.27
CA THR A 112 9.29 11.15 -0.18
C THR A 112 8.00 11.80 -0.69
N LEU A 113 8.14 12.77 -1.58
CA LEU A 113 7.07 13.59 -2.16
C LEU A 113 6.60 13.00 -3.51
N GLN A 114 5.74 11.98 -3.43
CA GLN A 114 5.23 11.30 -4.63
C GLN A 114 4.11 12.08 -5.35
N TYR A 115 3.20 12.71 -4.60
CA TYR A 115 2.12 13.55 -5.12
C TYR A 115 1.72 14.61 -4.09
N GLU A 116 1.00 15.65 -4.51
CA GLU A 116 0.83 16.89 -3.75
C GLU A 116 -0.08 16.74 -2.53
N LEU A 117 -1.05 15.81 -2.54
CA LEU A 117 -1.90 15.59 -1.37
C LEU A 117 -1.15 14.96 -0.19
N HIS A 118 0.10 14.51 -0.39
CA HIS A 118 0.98 14.12 0.71
C HIS A 118 1.37 15.28 1.63
N PHE A 119 1.25 16.53 1.18
CA PHE A 119 1.72 17.69 1.95
C PHE A 119 1.06 17.77 3.33
N SER A 120 -0.25 17.55 3.42
CA SER A 120 -0.95 17.55 4.72
C SER A 120 -0.49 16.41 5.64
N ASN A 121 -0.21 15.24 5.08
CA ASN A 121 0.30 14.10 5.85
C ASN A 121 1.68 14.38 6.43
N ILE A 122 2.55 15.11 5.72
CA ILE A 122 3.86 15.53 6.25
C ILE A 122 3.68 16.43 7.46
N LEU A 123 2.81 17.45 7.38
CA LEU A 123 2.54 18.34 8.50
C LEU A 123 1.99 17.56 9.71
N ASN A 124 1.09 16.61 9.44
CA ASN A 124 0.53 15.73 10.46
C ASN A 124 1.62 14.88 11.13
N MET A 125 2.51 14.28 10.34
CA MET A 125 3.61 13.45 10.85
C MET A 125 4.62 14.27 11.67
N LEU A 126 4.96 15.49 11.25
CA LEU A 126 5.82 16.40 12.04
C LEU A 126 5.16 16.72 13.39
N ASN A 127 3.87 17.10 13.37
CA ASN A 127 3.12 17.40 14.58
C ASN A 127 3.03 16.19 15.53
N LEU A 128 2.71 15.00 15.02
CA LEU A 128 2.64 13.76 15.80
C LEU A 128 4.01 13.34 16.36
N SER A 129 5.09 13.70 15.67
CA SER A 129 6.45 13.47 16.16
C SER A 129 6.85 14.47 17.23
N GLY A 130 6.08 15.56 17.42
CA GLY A 130 6.47 16.67 18.27
C GLY A 130 7.62 17.50 17.69
N ILE A 131 7.90 17.41 16.38
CA ILE A 131 8.88 18.25 15.68
C ILE A 131 8.19 19.56 15.28
N PRO A 132 8.80 20.74 15.50
CA PRO A 132 8.22 22.00 15.03
C PRO A 132 7.88 21.94 13.54
N VAL A 133 6.61 22.24 13.24
CA VAL A 133 6.06 22.09 11.88
C VAL A 133 6.75 23.07 10.92
N PHE A 134 6.97 24.31 11.34
CA PHE A 134 7.74 25.28 10.56
C PHE A 134 9.24 25.06 10.77
N SER A 135 9.99 25.11 9.66
CA SER A 135 11.45 24.98 9.65
C SER A 135 12.13 26.05 10.52
N ARG A 136 11.66 27.30 10.44
CA ARG A 136 12.19 28.43 11.23
C ARG A 136 12.05 28.29 12.75
N ASP A 137 11.15 27.42 13.22
CA ASP A 137 10.89 27.22 14.64
C ASP A 137 11.76 26.07 15.22
N ARG A 138 12.61 25.43 14.41
CA ARG A 138 13.49 24.32 14.80
C ARG A 138 14.80 24.83 15.39
N SER A 139 15.23 24.19 16.47
CA SER A 139 16.51 24.43 17.13
C SER A 139 17.63 23.56 16.54
N ASP A 140 18.86 23.75 17.01
CA ASP A 140 20.01 22.89 16.69
C ASP A 140 19.85 21.45 17.19
N THR A 141 18.90 21.21 18.11
CA THR A 141 18.63 19.87 18.68
C THR A 141 17.50 19.11 17.99
N ASP A 142 16.72 19.79 17.14
CA ASP A 142 15.65 19.15 16.38
C ASP A 142 16.23 18.44 15.14
N PRO A 143 15.65 17.30 14.70
CA PRO A 143 16.08 16.61 13.50
C PRO A 143 16.11 17.53 12.28
N LEU A 144 17.01 17.26 11.35
CA LEU A 144 16.99 17.86 10.03
C LEU A 144 15.85 17.24 9.22
N VAL A 145 14.88 18.04 8.78
CA VAL A 145 13.75 17.56 7.97
C VAL A 145 14.04 17.84 6.50
N ILE A 146 14.22 16.78 5.73
CA ILE A 146 14.47 16.86 4.29
C ILE A 146 13.35 16.23 3.48
N ALA A 147 13.24 16.60 2.21
CA ALA A 147 12.27 16.00 1.30
C ALA A 147 12.83 15.81 -0.11
N GLY A 148 12.40 14.76 -0.80
CA GLY A 148 12.79 14.49 -2.19
C GLY A 148 11.70 13.75 -2.96
N GLY A 149 11.97 13.38 -4.21
CA GLY A 149 11.01 12.70 -5.08
C GLY A 149 10.35 13.63 -6.11
N PRO A 150 9.38 13.13 -6.90
CA PRO A 150 8.82 13.85 -8.05
C PRO A 150 8.35 15.27 -7.77
N CYS A 151 7.61 15.49 -6.68
CA CYS A 151 7.09 16.81 -6.36
C CYS A 151 8.16 17.77 -5.81
N ALA A 152 9.37 17.31 -5.49
CA ALA A 152 10.48 18.19 -5.09
C ALA A 152 10.98 19.08 -6.25
N PHE A 153 10.59 18.79 -7.49
CA PHE A 153 10.79 19.70 -8.63
C PHE A 153 9.93 20.98 -8.54
N ASN A 154 8.93 21.00 -7.66
CA ASN A 154 8.21 22.20 -7.25
C ASN A 154 8.16 22.28 -5.71
N PRO A 155 9.26 22.70 -5.06
CA PRO A 155 9.40 22.60 -3.60
C PRO A 155 8.69 23.72 -2.81
N GLU A 156 8.46 24.87 -3.44
CA GLU A 156 7.94 26.08 -2.78
C GLU A 156 6.58 25.93 -2.07
N PRO A 157 5.61 25.12 -2.55
CA PRO A 157 4.36 24.88 -1.84
C PRO A 157 4.51 24.42 -0.38
N ILE A 158 5.63 23.79 -0.03
CA ILE A 158 5.92 23.29 1.33
C ILE A 158 7.28 23.75 1.88
N ALA A 159 7.90 24.75 1.25
CA ALA A 159 9.24 25.22 1.60
C ALA A 159 9.39 25.70 3.05
N ASP A 160 8.35 26.31 3.63
CA ASP A 160 8.37 26.78 5.02
C ASP A 160 8.47 25.64 6.05
N PHE A 161 8.19 24.39 5.65
CA PHE A 161 8.12 23.23 6.54
C PHE A 161 9.30 22.27 6.38
N ILE A 162 10.15 22.47 5.37
CA ILE A 162 11.26 21.56 5.06
C ILE A 162 12.58 22.34 5.15
N ASP A 163 13.59 21.74 5.76
CA ASP A 163 14.92 22.36 5.90
C ASP A 163 15.69 22.31 4.57
N ALA A 164 15.66 21.17 3.88
CA ALA A 164 16.32 21.00 2.59
C ALA A 164 15.55 20.05 1.65
N PHE A 165 15.54 20.36 0.36
CA PHE A 165 14.99 19.51 -0.69
C PHE A 165 16.11 18.87 -1.50
N VAL A 166 15.95 17.58 -1.83
CA VAL A 166 16.76 16.89 -2.84
C VAL A 166 15.96 16.83 -4.14
N ILE A 167 16.42 17.58 -5.15
CA ILE A 167 15.77 17.68 -6.45
C ILE A 167 16.45 16.72 -7.44
N GLY A 168 15.68 15.77 -7.96
CA GLY A 168 16.14 14.76 -8.92
C GLY A 168 16.33 13.37 -8.30
N ASP A 169 17.27 12.62 -8.84
CA ASP A 169 17.61 11.26 -8.43
C ASP A 169 18.34 11.25 -7.08
N GLY A 170 17.92 10.36 -6.18
CA GLY A 170 18.40 10.31 -4.79
C GLY A 170 19.56 9.37 -4.54
N GLU A 171 19.87 8.47 -5.48
CA GLU A 171 20.77 7.33 -5.28
C GLU A 171 22.18 7.73 -4.87
N GLU A 172 22.76 8.73 -5.54
CA GLU A 172 24.11 9.22 -5.22
C GLU A 172 24.05 10.33 -4.15
N VAL A 173 23.04 11.20 -4.22
CA VAL A 173 22.92 12.38 -3.36
C VAL A 173 22.72 12.00 -1.91
N VAL A 174 21.95 10.94 -1.63
CA VAL A 174 21.64 10.56 -0.25
C VAL A 174 22.90 10.13 0.52
N ALA A 175 23.84 9.45 -0.15
CA ALA A 175 25.11 9.04 0.45
C ALA A 175 26.01 10.25 0.72
N GLU A 176 26.17 11.13 -0.28
CA GLU A 176 26.93 12.39 -0.17
C GLU A 176 26.37 13.28 0.94
N PHE A 177 25.04 13.39 1.01
CA PHE A 177 24.34 14.20 2.00
C PHE A 177 24.57 13.69 3.42
N VAL A 178 24.42 12.39 3.66
CA VAL A 178 24.59 11.80 4.99
C VAL A 178 26.05 11.80 5.43
N GLU A 179 26.99 11.62 4.50
CA GLU A 179 28.42 11.78 4.76
C GLU A 179 28.76 13.22 5.19
N LYS A 180 28.35 14.22 4.39
CA LYS A 180 28.57 15.63 4.74
C LYS A 180 27.90 16.00 6.06
N PHE A 181 26.66 15.56 6.29
CA PHE A 181 25.95 15.77 7.56
C PHE A 181 26.71 15.16 8.75
N ARG A 182 27.19 13.92 8.64
CA ARG A 182 27.99 13.25 9.69
C ARG A 182 29.19 14.08 10.09
N ASP A 183 29.93 14.60 9.12
CA ASP A 183 31.17 15.33 9.36
C ASP A 183 30.87 16.68 10.03
N LEU A 184 29.87 17.41 9.54
CA LEU A 184 29.42 18.68 10.14
C LEU A 184 28.84 18.49 11.56
N LYS A 185 28.12 17.38 11.81
CA LYS A 185 27.61 17.03 13.15
C LYS A 185 28.75 16.85 14.16
N LYS A 186 29.91 16.29 13.74
CA LYS A 186 31.10 16.14 14.60
C LYS A 186 31.73 17.49 14.95
N GLU A 187 31.65 18.46 14.05
CA GLU A 187 32.15 19.83 14.25
C GLU A 187 31.26 20.67 15.17
N LYS A 188 30.02 20.23 15.44
CA LYS A 188 29.03 20.93 16.30
C LYS A 188 28.73 22.37 15.84
N ILE A 189 28.65 22.56 14.52
CA ILE A 189 28.24 23.85 13.94
C ILE A 189 26.74 24.11 14.16
N SER A 190 26.32 25.36 14.03
CA SER A 190 24.90 25.74 14.10
C SER A 190 24.11 25.17 12.94
N ARG A 191 22.78 25.00 13.12
CA ARG A 191 21.87 24.57 12.04
C ARG A 191 21.97 25.46 10.82
N GLU A 192 22.07 26.78 11.01
CA GLU A 192 22.20 27.74 9.91
C GLU A 192 23.46 27.48 9.07
N SER A 193 24.63 27.32 9.71
CA SER A 193 25.87 27.00 9.02
C SER A 193 25.82 25.61 8.35
N LEU A 194 25.18 24.64 9.00
CA LEU A 194 24.96 23.31 8.44
C LEU A 194 24.12 23.36 7.16
N LEU A 195 23.05 24.16 7.15
CA LEU A 195 22.20 24.34 5.98
C LEU A 195 22.94 25.01 4.81
N VAL A 196 23.78 26.00 5.08
CA VAL A 196 24.64 26.64 4.06
C VAL A 196 25.60 25.62 3.44
N GLU A 197 26.25 24.78 4.26
CA GLU A 197 27.17 23.76 3.77
C GLU A 197 26.47 22.66 2.97
N LEU A 198 25.26 22.25 3.37
CA LEU A 198 24.47 21.27 2.63
C LEU A 198 23.94 21.83 1.30
N ALA A 199 23.63 23.12 1.22
CA ALA A 199 23.19 23.77 -0.02
C ALA A 199 24.23 23.75 -1.14
N LYS A 200 25.51 23.51 -0.80
CA LYS A 200 26.60 23.36 -1.78
C LYS A 200 26.56 22.01 -2.51
N ILE A 201 25.83 21.03 -1.98
CA ILE A 201 25.64 19.75 -2.64
C ILE A 201 24.73 19.96 -3.86
N LYS A 202 25.21 19.58 -5.05
CA LYS A 202 24.41 19.71 -6.28
C LYS A 202 23.06 19.01 -6.11
N GLY A 203 21.97 19.69 -6.47
CA GLY A 203 20.59 19.20 -6.33
C GLY A 203 19.95 19.43 -4.96
N VAL A 204 20.69 19.94 -3.98
CA VAL A 204 20.12 20.34 -2.70
C VAL A 204 19.65 21.79 -2.78
N TYR A 205 18.38 22.00 -2.45
CA TYR A 205 17.76 23.32 -2.34
C TYR A 205 17.39 23.58 -0.88
N VAL A 206 17.87 24.68 -0.30
CA VAL A 206 17.59 25.06 1.09
C VAL A 206 16.77 26.35 1.09
N PRO A 207 15.45 26.31 1.33
CA PRO A 207 14.59 27.48 1.13
C PRO A 207 14.93 28.68 2.01
N SER A 208 15.42 28.43 3.23
CA SER A 208 15.76 29.50 4.18
C SER A 208 16.91 30.40 3.72
N LEU A 209 17.68 29.99 2.70
CA LEU A 209 18.78 30.76 2.12
C LEU A 209 18.32 31.67 0.97
N TYR A 210 17.04 31.70 0.64
CA TYR A 210 16.51 32.48 -0.48
C TYR A 210 15.45 33.49 -0.03
N GLU A 211 15.38 34.60 -0.74
CA GLU A 211 14.36 35.63 -0.59
C GLU A 211 13.59 35.81 -1.89
N ALA A 212 12.27 35.90 -1.79
CA ALA A 212 11.40 36.14 -2.94
C ALA A 212 11.11 37.63 -3.08
N GLU A 213 11.29 38.14 -4.29
CA GLU A 213 10.95 39.50 -4.69
C GLU A 213 9.57 39.50 -5.37
N TYR A 214 8.72 40.45 -4.98
CA TYR A 214 7.37 40.64 -5.52
C TYR A 214 7.20 42.04 -6.11
N ASP A 215 6.40 42.14 -7.18
CA ASP A 215 5.84 43.39 -7.68
C ASP A 215 4.34 43.40 -7.41
N GLY A 216 3.94 44.03 -6.28
CA GLY A 216 2.59 43.88 -5.74
C GLY A 216 2.31 42.43 -5.34
N ALA A 217 1.35 41.79 -6.01
CA ALA A 217 1.02 40.37 -5.80
C ALA A 217 1.73 39.41 -6.78
N LEU A 218 2.49 39.94 -7.74
CA LEU A 218 3.14 39.14 -8.77
C LEU A 218 4.55 38.73 -8.31
N PHE A 219 4.82 37.42 -8.31
CA PHE A 219 6.16 36.90 -8.10
C PHE A 219 7.11 37.38 -9.20
N LYS A 220 8.25 37.96 -8.82
CA LYS A 220 9.24 38.51 -9.76
C LYS A 220 10.50 37.67 -9.82
N SER A 221 11.11 37.36 -8.69
CA SER A 221 12.31 36.51 -8.65
C SER A 221 12.51 35.85 -7.28
N LEU A 222 13.29 34.77 -7.24
CA LEU A 222 13.78 34.14 -6.02
C LEU A 222 15.30 34.20 -6.09
N ARG A 223 15.95 34.82 -5.10
CA ARG A 223 17.39 35.05 -5.08
C ARG A 223 18.02 34.53 -3.80
N PRO A 224 19.26 34.01 -3.86
CA PRO A 224 19.99 33.67 -2.64
C PRO A 224 20.21 34.95 -1.82
N LYS A 225 20.20 34.80 -0.50
CA LYS A 225 20.51 35.89 0.43
C LYS A 225 21.98 36.30 0.26
N PRO A 226 22.31 37.61 0.20
CA PRO A 226 23.67 38.08 -0.07
C PRO A 226 24.74 37.56 0.90
N GLU A 227 24.35 37.29 2.15
CA GLU A 227 25.21 36.75 3.20
C GLU A 227 25.45 35.24 3.11
N THR A 228 24.78 34.55 2.17
CA THR A 228 24.87 33.11 1.98
C THR A 228 25.62 32.78 0.69
N ASP A 229 26.50 31.79 0.72
CA ASP A 229 27.15 31.22 -0.47
C ASP A 229 26.23 30.21 -1.19
N ALA A 230 24.93 30.51 -1.24
CA ALA A 230 23.90 29.63 -1.80
C ALA A 230 23.84 29.78 -3.34
N PRO A 231 23.60 28.68 -4.08
CA PRO A 231 23.62 28.72 -5.54
C PRO A 231 22.45 29.55 -6.12
N GLU A 232 22.69 30.39 -7.12
CA GLU A 232 21.61 31.14 -7.80
C GLU A 232 20.60 30.23 -8.51
N LYS A 233 21.05 29.08 -9.01
CA LYS A 233 20.23 28.09 -9.72
C LYS A 233 20.53 26.70 -9.20
N ILE A 234 19.47 25.99 -8.81
CA ILE A 234 19.56 24.61 -8.36
C ILE A 234 19.43 23.71 -9.57
N THR A 235 20.45 22.90 -9.82
CA THR A 235 20.44 21.90 -10.89
C THR A 235 20.03 20.56 -10.32
N ALA A 236 18.95 19.98 -10.85
CA ALA A 236 18.49 18.66 -10.46
C ALA A 236 19.60 17.60 -10.64
N ARG A 237 19.68 16.66 -9.71
CA ARG A 237 20.60 15.51 -9.81
C ARG A 237 19.99 14.47 -10.74
N VAL A 238 20.79 14.03 -11.68
CA VAL A 238 20.42 13.03 -12.66
C VAL A 238 21.55 12.04 -12.72
N VAL A 239 21.29 10.79 -12.34
CA VAL A 239 22.30 9.72 -12.48
C VAL A 239 22.46 9.39 -13.95
N GLU A 240 23.70 9.26 -14.41
CA GLU A 240 23.99 8.95 -15.82
C GLU A 240 23.55 7.53 -16.20
N GLU A 241 23.71 6.58 -15.28
CA GLU A 241 23.35 5.17 -15.45
C GLU A 241 22.56 4.66 -14.23
N LEU A 242 21.60 3.77 -14.49
CA LEU A 242 20.86 3.03 -13.47
C LEU A 242 21.68 1.80 -13.04
N LYS A 243 22.62 2.00 -12.11
CA LYS A 243 23.57 0.95 -11.68
C LYS A 243 22.85 -0.17 -10.92
N ALA A 244 23.30 -1.41 -11.13
CA ALA A 244 22.79 -2.60 -10.43
C ALA A 244 22.82 -2.47 -8.89
N GLU A 245 23.82 -1.78 -8.36
CA GLU A 245 24.07 -1.64 -6.92
C GLU A 245 23.00 -0.84 -6.18
N TYR A 246 22.25 0.00 -6.90
CA TYR A 246 21.13 0.79 -6.39
C TYR A 246 19.94 -0.10 -6.01
N TYR A 247 19.80 -1.25 -6.65
CA TYR A 247 18.66 -2.13 -6.46
C TYR A 247 18.97 -3.27 -5.48
N PRO A 248 18.14 -3.53 -4.46
CA PRO A 248 18.34 -4.64 -3.55
C PRO A 248 18.09 -6.00 -4.23
N THR A 249 18.99 -6.96 -4.02
CA THR A 249 18.77 -8.39 -4.37
C THR A 249 18.00 -9.14 -3.29
N LYS A 250 17.90 -8.55 -2.09
CA LYS A 250 17.13 -9.03 -0.93
C LYS A 250 16.20 -7.92 -0.45
N PRO A 251 15.22 -7.48 -1.26
CA PRO A 251 14.26 -6.47 -0.84
C PRO A 251 13.44 -6.99 0.35
N LEU A 252 12.83 -6.05 1.08
CA LEU A 252 11.91 -6.36 2.17
C LEU A 252 10.75 -7.23 1.66
N VAL A 253 10.31 -8.19 2.48
CA VAL A 253 9.12 -8.99 2.16
C VAL A 253 8.02 -8.66 3.18
N PRO A 254 6.97 -7.93 2.78
CA PRO A 254 5.83 -7.64 3.63
C PRO A 254 5.22 -8.90 4.24
N LEU A 255 4.80 -8.79 5.49
CA LEU A 255 4.01 -9.82 6.19
C LEU A 255 2.50 -9.61 6.08
N ILE A 256 2.07 -8.53 5.42
CA ILE A 256 0.68 -8.25 5.11
C ILE A 256 0.53 -7.93 3.62
N GLU A 257 -0.66 -8.11 3.08
CA GLU A 257 -1.00 -7.71 1.71
C GLU A 257 -0.73 -6.21 1.47
N THR A 258 0.04 -5.91 0.42
CA THR A 258 0.32 -4.55 -0.05
C THR A 258 -0.56 -4.17 -1.25
N THR A 259 -0.64 -2.88 -1.58
CA THR A 259 -1.46 -2.38 -2.71
C THR A 259 -1.13 -3.07 -4.03
N HIS A 260 0.15 -3.33 -4.29
CA HIS A 260 0.61 -4.17 -5.38
C HIS A 260 1.49 -5.29 -4.84
N ASP A 261 0.90 -6.45 -4.55
CA ASP A 261 1.61 -7.59 -3.96
C ASP A 261 2.46 -8.37 -4.99
N ARG A 262 3.44 -7.70 -5.58
CA ARG A 262 4.38 -8.20 -6.59
C ARG A 262 5.70 -7.45 -6.51
N TYR A 263 6.79 -8.03 -6.98
CA TYR A 263 8.05 -7.28 -7.03
C TYR A 263 8.10 -6.37 -8.25
N SER A 264 8.35 -5.07 -8.04
CA SER A 264 8.43 -4.09 -9.11
C SER A 264 9.88 -3.89 -9.55
N VAL A 265 10.17 -4.27 -10.80
CA VAL A 265 11.51 -4.20 -11.40
C VAL A 265 11.57 -2.97 -12.28
N GLU A 266 12.25 -1.89 -11.86
CA GLU A 266 12.50 -0.75 -12.74
C GLU A 266 13.38 -1.18 -13.91
N ILE A 267 12.88 -1.18 -15.14
CA ILE A 267 13.66 -1.57 -16.34
C ILE A 267 14.28 -0.38 -17.05
N MET A 268 13.65 0.80 -16.90
CA MET A 268 14.12 2.07 -17.44
C MET A 268 13.50 3.24 -16.65
N ARG A 269 14.19 4.38 -16.62
CA ARG A 269 13.72 5.63 -16.04
C ARG A 269 13.62 6.70 -17.11
N GLY A 270 12.56 7.51 -17.04
CA GLY A 270 12.22 8.49 -18.06
C GLY A 270 11.27 7.94 -19.12
N CYS A 271 10.89 8.81 -20.05
CA CYS A 271 10.01 8.49 -21.16
C CYS A 271 10.55 9.14 -22.44
N THR A 272 10.50 8.44 -23.56
CA THR A 272 10.92 8.96 -24.88
C THR A 272 9.92 9.98 -25.44
N GLN A 273 8.80 10.17 -24.75
CA GLN A 273 7.70 11.03 -25.18
C GLN A 273 7.73 12.40 -24.53
N GLY A 274 6.85 13.28 -25.02
CA GLY A 274 6.64 14.62 -24.50
C GLY A 274 5.17 14.96 -24.39
N CYS A 275 4.35 14.06 -23.84
CA CYS A 275 2.94 14.35 -23.60
C CYS A 275 2.84 15.61 -22.71
N ARG A 276 2.15 16.64 -23.20
CA ARG A 276 2.22 18.02 -22.65
C ARG A 276 1.65 18.17 -21.23
N PHE A 277 0.90 17.17 -20.75
CA PHE A 277 0.34 17.10 -19.40
C PHE A 277 1.19 16.29 -18.42
N CYS A 278 2.14 15.47 -18.89
CA CYS A 278 2.77 14.43 -18.09
C CYS A 278 4.05 14.94 -17.39
N ASN A 279 3.95 15.33 -16.12
CA ASN A 279 5.10 15.79 -15.32
C ASN A 279 6.26 14.78 -15.32
N ALA A 280 5.99 13.50 -15.10
CA ALA A 280 7.00 12.44 -15.13
C ALA A 280 7.75 12.35 -16.47
N GLY A 281 7.10 12.71 -17.59
CA GLY A 281 7.74 12.75 -18.91
C GLY A 281 8.77 13.86 -19.07
N TYR A 282 8.76 14.89 -18.21
CA TYR A 282 9.70 16.01 -18.22
C TYR A 282 10.77 15.88 -17.15
N ILE A 283 10.40 15.58 -15.90
CA ILE A 283 11.34 15.61 -14.77
C ILE A 283 12.38 14.47 -14.79
N TYR A 284 12.07 13.34 -15.42
CA TYR A 284 12.94 12.16 -15.44
C TYR A 284 13.88 12.07 -16.64
N ARG A 285 13.96 13.12 -17.46
CA ARG A 285 14.84 13.15 -18.64
C ARG A 285 16.32 13.23 -18.23
N PRO A 286 17.25 12.61 -18.98
CA PRO A 286 17.02 11.79 -20.19
C PRO A 286 16.58 10.36 -19.85
N VAL A 287 16.12 9.62 -20.88
CA VAL A 287 15.77 8.20 -20.75
C VAL A 287 17.03 7.37 -20.49
N ARG A 288 16.95 6.48 -19.49
CA ARG A 288 18.04 5.59 -19.08
C ARG A 288 17.50 4.18 -18.95
N GLU A 289 18.16 3.24 -19.61
CA GLU A 289 17.76 1.83 -19.66
C GLU A 289 18.74 0.97 -18.87
N ARG A 290 18.25 -0.09 -18.22
CA ARG A 290 19.10 -1.13 -17.63
C ARG A 290 19.41 -2.21 -18.66
N SER A 291 20.53 -2.92 -18.50
CA SER A 291 20.88 -4.02 -19.42
C SER A 291 20.10 -5.30 -19.12
N VAL A 292 19.87 -6.11 -20.16
CA VAL A 292 19.14 -7.39 -20.04
C VAL A 292 19.87 -8.37 -19.11
N GLU A 293 21.20 -8.45 -19.19
CA GLU A 293 22.04 -9.33 -18.36
C GLU A 293 21.96 -8.98 -16.88
N GLU A 294 21.86 -7.69 -16.56
CA GLU A 294 21.74 -7.20 -15.21
C GLU A 294 20.33 -7.46 -14.66
N LEU A 295 19.28 -7.14 -15.44
CA LEU A 295 17.89 -7.40 -15.09
C LEU A 295 17.62 -8.88 -14.85
N GLU A 296 18.13 -9.76 -15.71
CA GLU A 296 18.01 -11.22 -15.54
C GLU A 296 18.60 -11.69 -14.20
N ARG A 297 19.85 -11.28 -13.90
CA ARG A 297 20.51 -11.61 -12.63
C ARG A 297 19.78 -11.05 -11.42
N HIS A 298 19.29 -9.81 -11.52
CA HIS A 298 18.56 -9.14 -10.45
C HIS A 298 17.23 -9.85 -10.16
N ILE A 299 16.44 -10.12 -11.19
CA ILE A 299 15.15 -10.81 -11.09
C ILE A 299 15.32 -12.20 -10.47
N GLU A 300 16.31 -12.97 -10.92
CA GLU A 300 16.61 -14.30 -10.36
C GLU A 300 16.95 -14.23 -8.87
N ALA A 301 17.83 -13.30 -8.50
CA ALA A 301 18.22 -13.11 -7.11
C ALA A 301 17.01 -12.73 -6.25
N VAL A 302 16.17 -11.81 -6.73
CA VAL A 302 14.98 -11.37 -5.99
C VAL A 302 13.97 -12.49 -5.83
N ILE A 303 13.62 -13.23 -6.90
CA ILE A 303 12.66 -14.35 -6.81
C ILE A 303 13.16 -15.38 -5.80
N LYS A 304 14.44 -15.75 -5.87
CA LYS A 304 15.06 -16.70 -4.94
C LYS A 304 15.01 -16.22 -3.49
N ASN A 305 15.30 -14.94 -3.25
CA ASN A 305 15.39 -14.39 -1.90
C ASN A 305 14.03 -14.01 -1.31
N THR A 306 13.02 -13.70 -2.12
CA THR A 306 11.72 -13.20 -1.63
C THR A 306 10.62 -14.27 -1.68
N GLY A 307 10.67 -15.14 -2.69
CA GLY A 307 9.60 -16.09 -2.98
C GLY A 307 8.39 -15.49 -3.71
N TYR A 308 8.49 -14.28 -4.30
CA TYR A 308 7.41 -13.73 -5.13
C TYR A 308 7.03 -14.69 -6.27
N ASP A 309 5.74 -14.73 -6.59
CA ASP A 309 5.14 -15.47 -7.71
C ASP A 309 4.72 -14.52 -8.86
N GLU A 310 4.92 -13.21 -8.69
CA GLU A 310 4.69 -12.19 -9.72
C GLU A 310 5.78 -11.11 -9.66
N ILE A 311 6.27 -10.72 -10.84
CA ILE A 311 7.11 -9.53 -11.05
C ILE A 311 6.40 -8.56 -11.99
N SER A 312 6.64 -7.26 -11.81
CA SER A 312 6.12 -6.19 -12.67
C SER A 312 7.28 -5.44 -13.30
N LEU A 313 7.31 -5.32 -14.62
CA LEU A 313 8.32 -4.51 -15.30
C LEU A 313 7.91 -3.04 -15.22
N ALA A 314 8.47 -2.31 -14.26
CA ALA A 314 8.12 -0.92 -13.99
C ALA A 314 8.90 0.04 -14.89
N SER A 315 8.16 0.96 -15.49
CA SER A 315 8.64 2.13 -16.22
C SER A 315 7.47 3.05 -16.54
N LEU A 316 7.73 4.26 -17.06
CA LEU A 316 6.66 5.13 -17.58
C LEU A 316 6.01 4.57 -18.85
N SER A 317 6.73 3.72 -19.60
CA SER A 317 6.25 3.10 -20.83
C SER A 317 7.03 1.82 -21.13
N THR A 318 6.51 0.67 -20.69
CA THR A 318 7.28 -0.59 -20.73
C THR A 318 7.65 -1.01 -22.14
N SER A 319 6.79 -0.67 -23.10
CA SER A 319 6.98 -0.98 -24.52
C SER A 319 8.01 -0.10 -25.22
N ASP A 320 8.45 1.00 -24.61
CA ASP A 320 9.51 1.87 -25.16
C ASP A 320 10.92 1.39 -24.77
N TYR A 321 11.05 0.38 -23.91
CA TYR A 321 12.34 -0.23 -23.55
C TYR A 321 12.92 -1.01 -24.74
N SER A 322 14.08 -0.58 -25.23
CA SER A 322 14.66 -1.05 -26.50
C SER A 322 14.94 -2.55 -26.52
N GLN A 323 15.22 -3.16 -25.37
CA GLN A 323 15.55 -4.57 -25.23
C GLN A 323 14.43 -5.41 -24.59
N LEU A 324 13.16 -4.99 -24.73
CA LEU A 324 12.04 -5.69 -24.12
C LEU A 324 11.90 -7.13 -24.61
N LEU A 325 11.87 -7.35 -25.93
CA LEU A 325 11.74 -8.71 -26.48
C LEU A 325 12.91 -9.63 -26.06
N PRO A 326 14.19 -9.21 -26.18
CA PRO A 326 15.32 -9.96 -25.62
C PRO A 326 15.14 -10.32 -24.14
N LEU A 327 14.71 -9.37 -23.31
CA LEU A 327 14.45 -9.60 -21.88
C LEU A 327 13.36 -10.65 -21.67
N LEU A 328 12.21 -10.51 -22.33
CA LEU A 328 11.10 -11.48 -22.21
C LEU A 328 11.51 -12.88 -22.67
N THR A 329 12.28 -12.98 -23.76
CA THR A 329 12.80 -14.27 -24.25
C THR A 329 13.70 -14.92 -23.20
N ARG A 330 14.64 -14.19 -22.58
CA ARG A 330 15.51 -14.74 -21.53
C ARG A 330 14.76 -15.16 -20.28
N LEU A 331 13.78 -14.34 -19.87
CA LEU A 331 12.96 -14.63 -18.68
C LEU A 331 12.03 -15.84 -18.88
N SER A 332 11.50 -16.06 -20.09
CA SER A 332 10.46 -17.06 -20.37
C SER A 332 10.74 -18.45 -19.79
N ARG A 333 11.89 -19.05 -20.11
CA ARG A 333 12.21 -20.44 -19.72
C ARG A 333 12.39 -20.58 -18.21
N LYS A 334 12.98 -19.58 -17.55
CA LYS A 334 13.28 -19.63 -16.11
C LYS A 334 12.04 -19.35 -15.27
N LEU A 335 11.29 -18.30 -15.60
CA LEU A 335 10.09 -17.94 -14.86
C LEU A 335 8.98 -18.97 -15.01
N GLU A 336 8.85 -19.64 -16.16
CA GLU A 336 7.93 -20.77 -16.33
C GLU A 336 8.27 -21.94 -15.39
N ALA A 337 9.56 -22.28 -15.25
CA ALA A 337 10.00 -23.35 -14.36
C ALA A 337 9.70 -23.05 -12.88
N ASP A 338 9.75 -21.77 -12.50
CA ASP A 338 9.48 -21.29 -11.15
C ASP A 338 8.03 -20.83 -10.93
N MET A 339 7.17 -20.97 -11.94
CA MET A 339 5.77 -20.52 -11.91
C MET A 339 5.62 -19.04 -11.51
N VAL A 340 6.49 -18.16 -12.04
CA VAL A 340 6.47 -16.71 -11.79
C VAL A 340 5.81 -15.98 -12.95
N THR A 341 4.80 -15.18 -12.65
CA THR A 341 4.09 -14.33 -13.62
C THR A 341 4.85 -13.03 -13.85
N VAL A 342 4.79 -12.50 -15.08
CA VAL A 342 5.23 -11.14 -15.38
C VAL A 342 4.03 -10.28 -15.75
N SER A 343 3.89 -9.14 -15.09
CA SER A 343 2.86 -8.15 -15.39
C SER A 343 3.45 -6.87 -15.99
N PHE A 344 2.65 -6.23 -16.84
CA PHE A 344 3.01 -5.01 -17.55
C PHE A 344 2.08 -3.87 -17.07
N PRO A 345 2.55 -2.95 -16.21
CA PRO A 345 1.71 -1.91 -15.63
C PRO A 345 1.37 -0.79 -16.62
N SER A 346 2.26 -0.50 -17.56
CA SER A 346 2.16 0.60 -18.52
C SER A 346 2.54 0.12 -19.93
N LEU A 347 1.54 -0.04 -20.81
CA LEU A 347 1.77 -0.44 -22.20
C LEU A 347 1.18 0.59 -23.15
N ARG A 348 1.99 1.01 -24.14
CA ARG A 348 1.52 1.86 -25.23
C ARG A 348 0.98 1.02 -26.36
N THR A 349 -0.06 1.53 -26.97
CA THR A 349 -0.93 0.80 -27.89
C THR A 349 -0.28 0.55 -29.25
N GLU A 350 0.51 1.51 -29.70
CA GLU A 350 1.27 1.51 -30.95
C GLU A 350 2.35 0.41 -30.97
N SER A 351 3.02 0.20 -29.84
CA SER A 351 4.13 -0.75 -29.66
C SER A 351 3.71 -2.10 -29.08
N PHE A 352 2.40 -2.35 -28.89
CA PHE A 352 1.91 -3.61 -28.33
C PHE A 352 1.88 -4.72 -29.40
N THR A 353 2.55 -5.85 -29.11
CA THR A 353 2.67 -6.98 -30.04
C THR A 353 2.00 -8.26 -29.52
N PRO A 354 1.65 -9.22 -30.41
CA PRO A 354 1.13 -10.52 -30.00
C PRO A 354 2.08 -11.31 -29.09
N GLU A 355 3.39 -11.18 -29.25
CA GLU A 355 4.39 -11.82 -28.39
C GLU A 355 4.25 -11.35 -26.94
N MET A 356 4.06 -10.05 -26.73
CA MET A 356 3.84 -9.45 -25.41
C MET A 356 2.51 -9.94 -24.80
N ALA A 357 1.45 -9.99 -25.61
CA ALA A 357 0.15 -10.51 -25.20
C ALA A 357 0.20 -11.98 -24.78
N ARG A 358 0.95 -12.82 -25.51
CA ARG A 358 1.19 -14.24 -25.18
C ARG A 358 2.01 -14.42 -23.90
N PHE A 359 2.96 -13.54 -23.64
CA PHE A 359 3.78 -13.62 -22.43
C PHE A 359 2.96 -13.35 -21.17
N GLY A 360 2.10 -12.32 -21.19
CA GLY A 360 1.18 -12.02 -20.08
C GLY A 360 0.10 -13.09 -19.84
N ARG A 361 -0.18 -13.95 -20.83
CA ARG A 361 -1.23 -14.99 -20.77
C ARG A 361 -0.89 -16.17 -19.86
N LYS A 362 0.40 -16.51 -19.67
CA LYS A 362 0.80 -17.87 -19.31
C LYS A 362 0.54 -18.30 -17.86
N ILE A 363 0.35 -17.39 -16.88
CA ILE A 363 0.29 -17.79 -15.46
C ILE A 363 -0.87 -17.13 -14.66
N ARG A 364 -1.25 -15.86 -14.90
CA ARG A 364 -2.49 -15.25 -14.36
C ARG A 364 -3.10 -14.19 -15.30
N LYS A 365 -4.42 -14.22 -15.46
CA LYS A 365 -5.20 -13.27 -16.28
C LYS A 365 -5.42 -11.95 -15.52
N THR A 366 -4.42 -11.07 -15.49
CA THR A 366 -4.66 -9.66 -15.09
C THR A 366 -5.29 -8.90 -16.27
N GLY A 367 -5.93 -7.76 -16.05
CA GLY A 367 -6.45 -6.94 -17.15
C GLY A 367 -5.32 -6.15 -17.83
N LEU A 368 -5.41 -5.93 -19.16
CA LEU A 368 -4.46 -5.11 -19.91
C LEU A 368 -4.92 -3.64 -19.86
N THR A 369 -4.06 -2.70 -19.47
CA THR A 369 -4.41 -1.26 -19.53
C THR A 369 -3.90 -0.65 -20.83
N LEU A 370 -4.83 -0.10 -21.61
CA LEU A 370 -4.56 0.75 -22.77
C LEU A 370 -4.94 2.18 -22.40
N ALA A 371 -4.09 3.14 -22.75
CA ALA A 371 -4.35 4.55 -22.47
C ALA A 371 -4.51 5.30 -23.81
N PRO A 372 -5.77 5.56 -24.22
CA PRO A 372 -6.09 6.52 -25.27
C PRO A 372 -5.90 7.99 -24.85
N GLU A 373 -6.11 8.28 -23.56
CA GLU A 373 -6.16 9.60 -22.93
C GLU A 373 -7.24 10.57 -23.45
N ALA A 374 -7.57 10.58 -24.74
CA ALA A 374 -8.61 11.41 -25.34
C ALA A 374 -9.40 10.64 -26.42
N GLY A 375 -10.63 11.09 -26.68
CA GLY A 375 -11.56 10.46 -27.62
C GLY A 375 -11.21 10.66 -29.10
N THR A 376 -10.77 11.87 -29.48
CA THR A 376 -10.46 12.20 -30.88
C THR A 376 -8.96 12.29 -31.15
N ALA A 377 -8.59 12.15 -32.43
CA ALA A 377 -7.22 12.37 -32.87
C ALA A 377 -6.77 13.84 -32.72
N GLU A 378 -7.67 14.81 -32.90
CA GLU A 378 -7.37 16.23 -32.73
C GLU A 378 -6.91 16.52 -31.29
N LEU A 379 -7.68 16.09 -30.29
CA LEU A 379 -7.33 16.30 -28.89
C LEU A 379 -6.08 15.51 -28.48
N ARG A 380 -5.88 14.30 -29.00
CA ARG A 380 -4.63 13.54 -28.81
C ARG A 380 -3.40 14.29 -29.36
N ASN A 381 -3.50 14.90 -30.54
CA ASN A 381 -2.44 15.73 -31.10
C ASN A 381 -2.17 16.97 -30.24
N ILE A 382 -3.21 17.63 -29.70
CA ILE A 382 -3.07 18.77 -28.79
C ILE A 382 -2.26 18.39 -27.55
N ILE A 383 -2.51 17.22 -26.96
CA ILE A 383 -1.77 16.76 -25.78
C ILE A 383 -0.42 16.11 -26.11
N ASN A 384 -0.03 16.10 -27.39
CA ASN A 384 1.16 15.44 -27.93
C ASN A 384 1.19 13.93 -27.62
N LYS A 385 0.06 13.27 -27.90
CA LYS A 385 -0.11 11.83 -27.87
C LYS A 385 -0.32 11.35 -29.31
N THR A 386 0.54 10.43 -29.76
CA THR A 386 0.67 10.07 -31.18
C THR A 386 -0.10 8.80 -31.58
N ASN A 387 -0.83 8.16 -30.67
CA ASN A 387 -1.58 6.95 -30.98
C ASN A 387 -2.89 7.26 -31.72
N SER A 388 -3.19 6.45 -32.74
CA SER A 388 -4.43 6.56 -33.50
C SER A 388 -5.54 5.68 -32.94
N ASN A 389 -6.78 5.83 -33.43
CA ASN A 389 -7.86 4.90 -33.06
C ASN A 389 -7.54 3.49 -33.58
N GLU A 390 -6.93 3.38 -34.75
CA GLU A 390 -6.52 2.09 -35.34
C GLU A 390 -5.51 1.37 -34.46
N ASP A 391 -4.53 2.07 -33.88
CA ASP A 391 -3.57 1.47 -32.93
C ASP A 391 -4.28 0.93 -31.68
N LEU A 392 -5.23 1.69 -31.14
CA LEU A 392 -6.02 1.30 -29.96
C LEU A 392 -6.86 0.06 -30.23
N LEU A 393 -7.57 0.05 -31.37
CA LEU A 393 -8.42 -1.07 -31.79
C LEU A 393 -7.59 -2.31 -32.11
N ARG A 394 -6.44 -2.15 -32.79
CA ARG A 394 -5.48 -3.23 -33.04
C ARG A 394 -4.94 -3.83 -31.73
N ALA A 395 -4.56 -3.00 -30.77
CA ALA A 395 -4.07 -3.47 -29.47
C ALA A 395 -5.15 -4.25 -28.70
N ALA A 396 -6.40 -3.76 -28.72
CA ALA A 396 -7.53 -4.46 -28.13
C ALA A 396 -7.81 -5.80 -28.83
N GLU A 397 -7.75 -5.84 -30.17
CA GLU A 397 -7.92 -7.06 -30.95
C GLU A 397 -6.82 -8.09 -30.63
N ILE A 398 -5.56 -7.67 -30.58
CA ILE A 398 -4.45 -8.55 -30.17
C ILE A 398 -4.71 -9.11 -28.76
N ALA A 399 -5.11 -8.26 -27.81
CA ALA A 399 -5.38 -8.72 -26.45
C ALA A 399 -6.51 -9.76 -26.39
N PHE A 400 -7.66 -9.48 -27.00
CA PHE A 400 -8.79 -10.40 -26.95
C PHE A 400 -8.57 -11.68 -27.77
N SER A 401 -7.92 -11.59 -28.94
CA SER A 401 -7.57 -12.76 -29.75
C SER A 401 -6.58 -13.70 -29.05
N GLU A 402 -5.69 -13.15 -28.21
CA GLU A 402 -4.79 -13.92 -27.36
C GLU A 402 -5.44 -14.40 -26.05
N GLY A 403 -6.75 -14.20 -25.87
CA GLY A 403 -7.55 -14.80 -24.81
C GLY A 403 -7.62 -13.99 -23.50
N TRP A 404 -7.30 -12.69 -23.54
CA TRP A 404 -7.55 -11.79 -22.41
C TRP A 404 -9.05 -11.63 -22.19
N ASN A 405 -9.49 -11.73 -20.93
CA ASN A 405 -10.91 -11.58 -20.60
C ASN A 405 -11.35 -10.12 -20.48
N SER A 406 -10.40 -9.21 -20.25
CA SER A 406 -10.70 -7.81 -19.98
C SER A 406 -9.59 -6.86 -20.36
N VAL A 407 -9.98 -5.69 -20.83
CA VAL A 407 -9.10 -4.53 -21.11
C VAL A 407 -9.56 -3.36 -20.24
N LYS A 408 -8.62 -2.53 -19.77
CA LYS A 408 -8.87 -1.26 -19.10
C LYS A 408 -8.49 -0.11 -20.04
N LEU A 409 -9.40 0.84 -20.23
CA LEU A 409 -9.20 2.06 -21.01
C LEU A 409 -9.08 3.25 -20.05
N TYR A 410 -8.04 4.07 -20.23
CA TYR A 410 -7.81 5.27 -19.43
C TYR A 410 -7.97 6.55 -20.26
N PHE A 411 -8.89 7.42 -19.83
CA PHE A 411 -9.20 8.70 -20.46
C PHE A 411 -9.02 9.85 -19.48
N MET A 412 -8.74 11.02 -20.04
CA MET A 412 -8.72 12.30 -19.34
C MET A 412 -9.87 13.17 -19.84
N ILE A 413 -10.39 14.03 -18.97
CA ILE A 413 -11.39 15.05 -19.32
C ILE A 413 -10.94 16.43 -18.83
N GLY A 414 -11.47 17.49 -19.42
CA GLY A 414 -11.07 18.87 -19.10
C GLY A 414 -9.70 19.22 -19.67
N LEU A 415 -9.27 18.55 -20.74
CA LEU A 415 -8.03 18.86 -21.43
C LEU A 415 -8.12 20.22 -22.16
N PRO A 416 -6.98 20.90 -22.40
CA PRO A 416 -6.98 22.17 -23.12
C PRO A 416 -7.55 22.00 -24.54
N GLY A 417 -8.56 22.78 -24.89
CA GLY A 417 -9.21 22.71 -26.21
C GLY A 417 -10.23 21.57 -26.40
N GLU A 418 -10.59 20.86 -25.33
CA GLU A 418 -11.61 19.80 -25.36
C GLU A 418 -13.00 20.35 -25.71
N LYS A 419 -13.69 19.65 -26.61
CA LYS A 419 -15.05 19.95 -27.10
C LYS A 419 -16.01 18.80 -26.76
N GLU A 420 -17.31 18.98 -26.97
CA GLU A 420 -18.30 17.91 -26.71
C GLU A 420 -18.08 16.70 -27.63
N GLU A 421 -17.63 16.92 -28.86
CA GLU A 421 -17.28 15.87 -29.82
C GLU A 421 -16.16 14.96 -29.29
N ASP A 422 -15.28 15.45 -28.42
CA ASP A 422 -14.25 14.64 -27.77
C ASP A 422 -14.84 13.63 -26.79
N LEU A 423 -15.90 14.03 -26.07
CA LEU A 423 -16.61 13.16 -25.14
C LEU A 423 -17.39 12.09 -25.90
N GLU A 424 -18.05 12.45 -27.01
CA GLU A 424 -18.70 11.44 -27.86
C GLU A 424 -17.66 10.53 -28.52
N GLY A 425 -16.49 11.04 -28.91
CA GLY A 425 -15.37 10.23 -29.41
C GLY A 425 -14.89 9.17 -28.41
N ILE A 426 -14.90 9.47 -27.10
CA ILE A 426 -14.65 8.46 -26.05
C ILE A 426 -15.73 7.37 -26.09
N VAL A 427 -17.00 7.75 -26.20
CA VAL A 427 -18.13 6.83 -26.22
C VAL A 427 -18.07 5.91 -27.43
N GLU A 428 -17.78 6.46 -28.62
CA GLU A 428 -17.65 5.72 -29.87
C GLU A 428 -16.50 4.70 -29.80
N LEU A 429 -15.31 5.14 -29.40
CA LEU A 429 -14.13 4.27 -29.27
C LEU A 429 -14.39 3.10 -28.31
N VAL A 430 -15.02 3.36 -27.16
CA VAL A 430 -15.38 2.30 -26.20
C VAL A 430 -16.38 1.31 -26.81
N ARG A 431 -17.35 1.78 -27.59
CA ARG A 431 -18.31 0.92 -28.31
C ARG A 431 -17.63 0.08 -29.39
N GLU A 432 -16.61 0.59 -30.06
CA GLU A 432 -15.82 -0.18 -31.02
C GLU A 432 -14.98 -1.28 -30.35
N VAL A 433 -14.29 -0.95 -29.25
CA VAL A 433 -13.58 -1.95 -28.44
C VAL A 433 -14.53 -3.03 -27.93
N ARG A 434 -15.79 -2.68 -27.60
CA ARG A 434 -16.82 -3.66 -27.24
C ARG A 434 -17.14 -4.62 -28.38
N LYS A 435 -17.27 -4.14 -29.62
CA LYS A 435 -17.52 -5.02 -30.79
C LYS A 435 -16.39 -6.04 -30.94
N ILE A 436 -15.13 -5.58 -30.82
CA ILE A 436 -13.94 -6.47 -30.84
C ILE A 436 -14.02 -7.49 -29.70
N ALA A 437 -14.27 -7.04 -28.47
CA ALA A 437 -14.39 -7.92 -27.31
C ALA A 437 -15.45 -9.01 -27.55
N GLN A 438 -16.62 -8.65 -28.09
CA GLN A 438 -17.69 -9.60 -28.39
C GLN A 438 -17.27 -10.66 -29.43
N SER A 439 -16.55 -10.29 -30.48
CA SER A 439 -16.04 -11.21 -31.50
C SER A 439 -15.12 -12.30 -30.93
N TYR A 440 -14.40 -12.00 -29.85
CA TYR A 440 -13.45 -12.91 -29.21
C TYR A 440 -13.91 -13.42 -27.83
N ARG A 441 -15.20 -13.28 -27.48
CA ARG A 441 -15.78 -13.67 -26.18
C ARG A 441 -15.11 -13.00 -24.97
N GLY A 442 -14.57 -11.79 -25.15
CA GLY A 442 -14.16 -10.88 -24.10
C GLY A 442 -15.32 -10.58 -23.15
N LYS A 443 -15.02 -10.41 -21.86
CA LYS A 443 -16.03 -10.30 -20.81
C LYS A 443 -16.27 -8.87 -20.36
N ASN A 444 -15.20 -8.13 -20.07
CA ASN A 444 -15.30 -6.84 -19.40
C ASN A 444 -14.41 -5.79 -20.06
N ILE A 445 -14.88 -4.55 -20.11
CA ILE A 445 -14.09 -3.36 -20.47
C ILE A 445 -14.17 -2.40 -19.28
N ASN A 446 -13.04 -2.18 -18.61
CA ASN A 446 -12.96 -1.24 -17.50
C ASN A 446 -12.63 0.14 -18.06
N ILE A 447 -13.39 1.17 -17.71
CA ILE A 447 -13.20 2.53 -18.23
C ILE A 447 -12.88 3.42 -17.04
N SER A 448 -11.76 4.13 -17.12
CA SER A 448 -11.27 5.02 -16.07
C SER A 448 -11.15 6.42 -16.62
N VAL A 449 -11.86 7.37 -16.02
CA VAL A 449 -11.83 8.78 -16.42
C VAL A 449 -11.23 9.64 -15.31
N SER A 450 -10.25 10.49 -15.63
CA SER A 450 -9.66 11.40 -14.65
C SER A 450 -9.70 12.84 -15.14
N PRO A 451 -10.15 13.80 -14.31
CA PRO A 451 -10.03 15.21 -14.66
C PRO A 451 -8.57 15.63 -14.82
N PHE A 452 -8.29 16.45 -15.83
CA PHE A 452 -6.99 17.03 -16.05
C PHE A 452 -6.60 17.93 -14.86
N CYS A 453 -5.40 17.69 -14.34
CA CYS A 453 -4.76 18.53 -13.34
C CYS A 453 -3.54 19.15 -14.02
N PRO A 454 -3.48 20.48 -14.22
CA PRO A 454 -2.25 21.11 -14.66
C PRO A 454 -1.17 20.82 -13.63
N LYS A 455 0.05 20.56 -14.08
CA LYS A 455 1.20 20.25 -13.21
C LYS A 455 2.33 21.22 -13.49
N ALA A 456 2.94 21.75 -12.44
CA ALA A 456 4.16 22.53 -12.55
C ALA A 456 5.25 21.75 -13.33
N GLY A 457 6.05 22.48 -14.10
CA GLY A 457 7.11 21.89 -14.92
C GLY A 457 6.61 21.13 -16.17
N THR A 458 5.35 21.32 -16.55
CA THR A 458 4.79 20.82 -17.82
C THR A 458 4.44 21.95 -18.78
N PRO A 459 4.38 21.72 -20.10
CA PRO A 459 3.88 22.73 -21.03
C PRO A 459 2.47 23.24 -20.72
N PHE A 460 1.62 22.42 -20.09
CA PHE A 460 0.26 22.81 -19.69
C PHE A 460 0.14 23.37 -18.27
N GLN A 461 1.26 23.66 -17.58
CA GLN A 461 1.22 24.23 -16.23
C GLN A 461 0.39 25.53 -16.13
N TRP A 462 0.36 26.33 -17.20
CA TRP A 462 -0.35 27.62 -17.22
C TRP A 462 -1.80 27.53 -17.72
N VAL A 463 -2.29 26.32 -18.02
CA VAL A 463 -3.67 26.15 -18.45
C VAL A 463 -4.60 26.13 -17.24
N ALA A 464 -5.71 26.87 -17.32
CA ALA A 464 -6.74 26.86 -16.30
C ALA A 464 -7.34 25.44 -16.17
N GLN A 465 -7.43 24.97 -14.93
CA GLN A 465 -8.13 23.73 -14.62
C GLN A 465 -9.65 23.95 -14.74
N SER A 466 -10.39 22.98 -15.32
CA SER A 466 -11.84 23.06 -15.40
C SER A 466 -12.49 23.22 -14.01
N PRO A 467 -13.59 23.97 -13.88
CA PRO A 467 -14.36 24.01 -12.64
C PRO A 467 -14.91 22.62 -12.26
N ILE A 468 -15.03 22.37 -10.95
CA ILE A 468 -15.55 21.11 -10.38
C ILE A 468 -16.89 20.69 -11.01
N GLU A 469 -17.83 21.64 -11.16
CA GLU A 469 -19.15 21.35 -11.73
C GLU A 469 -19.09 20.91 -13.19
N GLU A 470 -18.19 21.50 -13.98
CA GLU A 470 -17.99 21.12 -15.38
C GLU A 470 -17.38 19.72 -15.49
N MET A 471 -16.35 19.43 -14.66
CA MET A 471 -15.77 18.08 -14.58
C MET A 471 -16.85 17.04 -14.22
N ARG A 472 -17.71 17.36 -13.24
CA ARG A 472 -18.80 16.49 -12.80
C ARG A 472 -19.83 16.26 -13.90
N GLN A 473 -20.20 17.31 -14.63
CA GLN A 473 -21.10 17.22 -15.79
C GLN A 473 -20.53 16.28 -16.87
N LYS A 474 -19.25 16.42 -17.23
CA LYS A 474 -18.57 15.56 -18.21
C LYS A 474 -18.51 14.09 -17.76
N ILE A 475 -18.26 13.84 -16.47
CA ILE A 475 -18.28 12.48 -15.90
C ILE A 475 -19.66 11.85 -16.03
N PHE A 476 -20.72 12.57 -15.65
CA PHE A 476 -22.09 12.04 -15.75
C PHE A 476 -22.52 11.84 -17.20
N TYR A 477 -22.15 12.75 -18.10
CA TYR A 477 -22.36 12.60 -19.53
C TYR A 477 -21.82 11.27 -20.07
N LEU A 478 -20.58 10.93 -19.73
CA LEU A 478 -19.94 9.67 -20.12
C LEU A 478 -20.60 8.47 -19.41
N LYS A 479 -20.86 8.57 -18.11
CA LYS A 479 -21.47 7.50 -17.30
C LYS A 479 -22.81 7.07 -17.88
N ASP A 480 -23.66 8.01 -18.27
CA ASP A 480 -25.01 7.73 -18.79
C ASP A 480 -24.94 7.05 -20.16
N ARG A 481 -24.05 7.52 -21.04
CA ARG A 481 -23.86 6.96 -22.39
C ARG A 481 -23.12 5.63 -22.42
N LEU A 482 -22.36 5.32 -21.36
CA LEU A 482 -21.59 4.09 -21.18
C LEU A 482 -22.25 3.14 -20.16
N ALA A 483 -23.57 3.25 -19.97
CA ALA A 483 -24.35 2.29 -19.21
C ALA A 483 -24.48 0.95 -19.97
N ASN A 484 -23.58 0.01 -19.69
CA ASN A 484 -23.62 -1.33 -20.26
C ASN A 484 -23.07 -2.38 -19.27
N SER A 485 -23.62 -3.59 -19.30
CA SER A 485 -23.18 -4.67 -18.39
C SER A 485 -21.74 -5.15 -18.63
N MET A 486 -21.18 -4.97 -19.83
CA MET A 486 -19.76 -5.23 -20.09
C MET A 486 -18.85 -4.11 -19.60
N PHE A 487 -19.38 -2.93 -19.28
CA PHE A 487 -18.60 -1.74 -18.95
C PHE A 487 -18.52 -1.56 -17.43
N LYS A 488 -17.29 -1.43 -16.92
CA LYS A 488 -17.06 -1.01 -15.53
C LYS A 488 -16.48 0.40 -15.55
N PHE A 489 -17.35 1.38 -15.38
CA PHE A 489 -16.97 2.79 -15.37
C PHE A 489 -16.50 3.23 -13.98
N SER A 490 -15.37 3.92 -13.92
CA SER A 490 -14.75 4.47 -12.72
C SER A 490 -14.17 5.84 -13.02
N TRP A 491 -14.17 6.74 -12.04
CA TRP A 491 -13.65 8.10 -12.22
C TRP A 491 -12.89 8.58 -10.98
N ARG A 492 -12.00 9.54 -11.19
CA ARG A 492 -11.39 10.31 -10.10
C ARG A 492 -12.35 11.41 -9.65
N ASP A 493 -12.45 11.57 -8.33
CA ASP A 493 -13.26 12.59 -7.69
C ASP A 493 -12.83 14.01 -8.13
N PRO A 494 -13.75 14.85 -8.68
CA PRO A 494 -13.43 16.19 -9.15
C PRO A 494 -12.87 17.13 -8.07
N GLU A 495 -13.35 17.03 -6.85
CA GLU A 495 -12.90 17.84 -5.72
C GLU A 495 -11.47 17.49 -5.34
N VAL A 496 -11.13 16.20 -5.31
CA VAL A 496 -9.74 15.73 -5.12
C VAL A 496 -8.83 16.19 -6.26
N ALA A 497 -9.30 16.12 -7.51
CA ALA A 497 -8.54 16.59 -8.68
C ALA A 497 -8.30 18.12 -8.65
N PHE A 498 -9.30 18.88 -8.20
CA PHE A 498 -9.16 20.32 -8.01
C PHE A 498 -8.13 20.66 -6.93
N LEU A 499 -8.19 19.99 -5.77
CA LEU A 499 -7.20 20.18 -4.70
C LEU A 499 -5.78 19.87 -5.18
N GLU A 500 -5.61 18.79 -5.96
CA GLU A 500 -4.33 18.43 -6.55
C GLU A 500 -3.81 19.50 -7.52
N GLY A 501 -4.67 20.06 -8.37
CA GLY A 501 -4.31 21.14 -9.30
C GLY A 501 -3.92 22.43 -8.58
N VAL A 502 -4.63 22.77 -7.49
CA VAL A 502 -4.30 23.91 -6.61
C VAL A 502 -2.94 23.67 -5.95
N MET A 503 -2.76 22.54 -5.26
CA MET A 503 -1.51 22.24 -4.54
C MET A 503 -0.29 22.15 -5.45
N ALA A 504 -0.47 21.79 -6.72
CA ALA A 504 0.58 21.78 -7.73
C ALA A 504 1.11 23.17 -8.12
N HIS A 505 0.38 24.26 -7.81
CA HIS A 505 0.72 25.64 -8.23
C HIS A 505 0.64 26.66 -7.09
N ILE A 506 0.62 26.22 -5.82
CA ILE A 506 0.68 27.16 -4.70
C ILE A 506 1.98 27.96 -4.78
N ASP A 507 1.86 29.19 -5.26
CA ASP A 507 2.82 30.28 -5.07
C ASP A 507 2.71 30.77 -3.61
N LYS A 508 3.67 31.56 -3.11
CA LYS A 508 3.62 32.16 -1.77
C LYS A 508 2.41 33.10 -1.55
N GLY A 509 1.57 33.30 -2.57
CA GLY A 509 0.29 33.99 -2.51
C GLY A 509 -0.82 33.25 -1.75
N VAL A 510 -0.68 31.96 -1.42
CA VAL A 510 -1.61 31.30 -0.47
C VAL A 510 -1.14 31.59 0.95
N ALA A 511 -1.92 32.39 1.67
CA ALA A 511 -1.58 32.77 3.04
C ALA A 511 -1.44 31.53 3.94
N LYS A 512 -0.33 31.43 4.67
CA LYS A 512 0.03 30.31 5.56
C LYS A 512 -1.07 29.93 6.58
N LYS A 513 -1.86 30.93 6.99
CA LYS A 513 -3.05 30.75 7.86
C LYS A 513 -4.12 29.86 7.21
N TYR A 514 -4.22 29.85 5.88
CA TYR A 514 -5.14 29.00 5.13
C TYR A 514 -4.76 27.53 5.24
N LEU A 515 -3.51 27.14 4.96
CA LEU A 515 -3.08 25.73 5.07
C LEU A 515 -3.21 25.19 6.50
N VAL A 516 -2.87 25.99 7.50
CA VAL A 516 -3.09 25.64 8.92
C VAL A 516 -4.58 25.49 9.23
N LYS A 517 -5.45 26.37 8.70
CA LYS A 517 -6.90 26.23 8.85
C LYS A 517 -7.43 24.97 8.17
N GLU A 518 -6.97 24.62 6.97
CA GLU A 518 -7.39 23.39 6.29
C GLU A 518 -6.90 22.14 7.04
N TYR A 519 -5.70 22.18 7.63
CA TYR A 519 -5.24 21.15 8.56
C TYR A 519 -6.15 21.03 9.80
N GLN A 520 -6.51 22.14 10.44
CA GLN A 520 -7.43 22.10 11.59
C GLN A 520 -8.82 21.56 11.20
N LYS A 521 -9.35 21.99 10.05
CA LYS A 521 -10.62 21.48 9.53
C LYS A 521 -10.57 20.00 9.18
N SER A 522 -9.44 19.50 8.68
CA SER A 522 -9.29 18.07 8.40
C SER A 522 -9.28 17.24 9.69
N LEU A 523 -8.64 17.72 10.76
CA LEU A 523 -8.72 17.11 12.09
C LEU A 523 -10.18 17.06 12.61
N GLU A 524 -10.95 18.11 12.35
CA GLU A 524 -12.36 18.22 12.75
C GLU A 524 -13.33 17.50 11.80
N LYS A 525 -12.84 16.92 10.68
CA LYS A 525 -13.65 16.35 9.58
C LYS A 525 -14.68 17.33 9.00
N THR A 526 -14.38 18.62 9.07
CA THR A 526 -15.27 19.69 8.62
C THR A 526 -14.90 20.07 7.18
N PRO A 527 -15.82 19.95 6.20
CA PRO A 527 -15.54 20.38 4.84
C PRO A 527 -15.43 21.90 4.75
N THR A 528 -14.50 22.39 3.93
CA THR A 528 -14.42 23.82 3.60
C THR A 528 -15.46 24.17 2.54
N SER A 529 -16.39 25.05 2.88
CA SER A 529 -17.41 25.55 1.97
C SER A 529 -16.81 26.36 0.83
N ASP A 530 -17.51 26.44 -0.30
CA ASP A 530 -17.10 27.29 -1.41
C ASP A 530 -17.21 28.77 -0.98
N CYS A 531 -16.09 29.51 -1.00
CA CYS A 531 -16.04 30.91 -0.59
C CYS A 531 -16.86 31.82 -1.52
N ARG A 532 -17.29 31.33 -2.69
CA ARG A 532 -18.16 32.04 -3.63
C ARG A 532 -19.64 31.95 -3.24
N THR A 533 -20.02 30.94 -2.44
CA THR A 533 -21.42 30.66 -2.06
C THR A 533 -21.67 30.79 -0.55
N SER A 534 -20.63 31.08 0.23
CA SER A 534 -20.69 31.16 1.70
C SER A 534 -19.99 32.43 2.23
N THR A 535 -18.91 32.30 3.01
CA THR A 535 -18.15 33.43 3.59
C THR A 535 -16.70 33.42 3.12
N CYS A 536 -16.05 34.58 3.04
CA CYS A 536 -14.64 34.67 2.65
C CYS A 536 -13.75 33.88 3.64
N HIS A 537 -12.90 32.99 3.13
CA HIS A 537 -12.06 32.12 3.97
C HIS A 537 -10.63 32.67 4.18
N GLY A 538 -10.29 33.79 3.54
CA GLY A 538 -9.06 34.56 3.77
C GLY A 538 -7.83 34.00 3.07
N CYS A 539 -7.92 33.73 1.77
CA CYS A 539 -6.81 33.31 0.91
C CYS A 539 -5.83 34.45 0.57
N GLY A 540 -6.12 35.69 0.95
CA GLY A 540 -5.31 36.88 0.64
C GLY A 540 -5.77 37.69 -0.58
N LEU A 541 -6.77 37.20 -1.32
CA LEU A 541 -7.29 37.84 -2.54
C LEU A 541 -8.52 38.75 -2.31
N MET A 542 -8.85 39.08 -1.05
CA MET A 542 -10.12 39.75 -0.72
C MET A 542 -10.24 41.17 -1.31
N ASP A 543 -9.11 41.82 -1.58
CA ASP A 543 -9.04 43.17 -2.12
C ASP A 543 -8.90 43.20 -3.66
N THR A 544 -8.91 42.03 -4.32
CA THR A 544 -8.86 41.99 -5.79
C THR A 544 -10.24 42.24 -6.39
N ALA A 545 -10.30 43.00 -7.48
CA ALA A 545 -11.54 43.32 -8.19
C ALA A 545 -12.33 42.05 -8.60
N SER A 546 -11.60 40.97 -8.94
CA SER A 546 -12.17 39.67 -9.28
C SER A 546 -12.93 38.99 -8.12
N CYS A 547 -12.45 39.13 -6.88
CA CYS A 547 -13.11 38.53 -5.71
C CYS A 547 -14.39 39.28 -5.35
N GLN A 548 -14.42 40.60 -5.56
CA GLN A 548 -15.57 41.48 -5.32
C GLN A 548 -16.72 41.22 -6.32
N GLU A 549 -16.42 40.88 -7.57
CA GLU A 549 -17.43 40.56 -8.59
C GLU A 549 -18.12 39.21 -8.35
N ILE A 550 -17.35 38.19 -7.93
CA ILE A 550 -17.88 36.84 -7.66
C ILE A 550 -18.85 36.84 -6.46
N ILE A 551 -18.60 37.66 -5.44
CA ILE A 551 -19.47 37.79 -4.26
C ILE A 551 -20.82 38.42 -4.65
N ARG A 552 -20.86 39.34 -5.62
CA ARG A 552 -22.11 40.01 -6.06
C ARG A 552 -23.00 39.11 -6.93
N GLY A 553 -22.44 38.14 -7.65
CA GLY A 553 -23.18 37.28 -8.57
C GLY A 553 -24.05 36.20 -7.92
N ASN A 554 -23.78 35.83 -6.67
CA ASN A 554 -24.36 34.62 -6.06
C ASN A 554 -25.52 34.86 -5.06
N ALA A 555 -25.91 36.11 -4.83
CA ALA A 555 -27.10 36.44 -4.01
C ALA A 555 -28.44 36.12 -4.71
N ALA A 556 -28.46 35.80 -6.01
CA ALA A 556 -29.67 35.73 -6.83
C ALA A 556 -30.15 34.30 -7.20
N LYS A 557 -29.47 33.23 -6.77
CA LYS A 557 -29.77 31.86 -7.24
C LYS A 557 -30.03 30.83 -6.14
N ALA A 558 -30.26 31.27 -4.90
CA ALA A 558 -30.50 30.40 -3.75
C ALA A 558 -31.98 30.33 -3.33
N GLU A 559 -32.93 30.30 -4.28
CA GLU A 559 -34.33 30.01 -3.97
C GLU A 559 -34.99 29.20 -5.09
N THR A 560 -34.80 27.88 -5.14
CA THR A 560 -35.90 26.91 -5.34
C THR A 560 -35.48 25.44 -5.31
N LYS A 561 -36.07 24.74 -4.34
CA LYS A 561 -36.65 23.37 -4.41
C LYS A 561 -35.75 22.15 -4.19
N SER A 562 -35.74 21.77 -2.92
CA SER A 562 -35.75 20.41 -2.40
C SER A 562 -37.05 19.62 -2.70
N ALA A 563 -36.90 18.28 -2.67
CA ALA A 563 -37.87 17.22 -2.33
C ALA A 563 -38.64 16.51 -3.47
N LYS A 564 -38.31 15.23 -3.73
CA LYS A 564 -39.03 14.06 -3.16
C LYS A 564 -38.42 12.72 -3.61
N ALA A 565 -38.45 11.77 -2.69
CA ALA A 565 -38.05 10.37 -2.81
C ALA A 565 -39.28 9.43 -2.84
N ALA A 566 -38.99 8.11 -2.95
CA ALA A 566 -39.85 6.92 -2.81
C ALA A 566 -40.53 6.44 -4.12
N GLU A 567 -40.63 5.15 -4.49
CA GLU A 567 -40.60 3.90 -3.71
C GLU A 567 -40.47 2.63 -4.62
N SER A 568 -40.30 1.47 -3.97
CA SER A 568 -40.07 0.06 -4.38
C SER A 568 -41.21 -0.65 -5.14
N GLU A 569 -41.12 -1.84 -5.78
CA GLU A 569 -40.82 -3.20 -5.28
C GLU A 569 -40.74 -4.31 -6.39
N LYS A 570 -39.87 -5.32 -6.13
CA LYS A 570 -39.95 -6.81 -6.22
C LYS A 570 -40.40 -7.65 -7.46
N LYS A 571 -39.58 -8.70 -7.69
CA LYS A 571 -39.83 -10.17 -7.99
C LYS A 571 -39.06 -10.64 -9.26
N GLN A 572 -38.57 -11.86 -9.46
CA GLN A 572 -38.16 -13.06 -8.69
C GLN A 572 -37.49 -14.04 -9.70
N ASP A 573 -36.40 -14.71 -9.29
CA ASP A 573 -35.76 -15.96 -9.76
C ASP A 573 -36.25 -16.76 -11.00
N PHE A 574 -35.31 -17.30 -11.81
CA PHE A 574 -35.33 -18.72 -12.29
C PHE A 574 -33.96 -19.22 -12.85
N TYR A 575 -33.40 -20.24 -12.18
CA TYR A 575 -32.51 -21.37 -12.53
C TYR A 575 -31.55 -21.40 -13.76
N GLY A 576 -30.25 -21.56 -13.46
CA GLY A 576 -29.50 -22.84 -13.64
C GLY A 576 -28.96 -23.25 -15.02
N ARG A 577 -27.63 -23.48 -15.12
CA ARG A 577 -27.03 -24.66 -15.82
C ARG A 577 -25.54 -24.86 -15.51
N SER A 578 -25.21 -26.14 -15.35
CA SER A 578 -23.93 -26.78 -15.04
C SER A 578 -22.82 -26.49 -16.07
N LEU A 579 -21.60 -26.23 -15.59
CA LEU A 579 -20.39 -26.11 -16.41
C LEU A 579 -19.58 -27.42 -16.40
N ARG A 580 -19.32 -27.94 -17.60
CA ARG A 580 -18.52 -29.13 -17.89
C ARG A 580 -17.05 -28.95 -17.47
N LYS A 581 -16.50 -29.99 -16.85
CA LYS A 581 -15.07 -30.19 -16.55
C LYS A 581 -14.24 -30.25 -17.84
N VAL A 582 -13.13 -29.53 -17.88
CA VAL A 582 -12.07 -29.65 -18.89
C VAL A 582 -10.98 -30.57 -18.33
N ALA A 583 -10.45 -31.42 -19.20
CA ALA A 583 -9.66 -32.62 -18.92
C ALA A 583 -8.29 -32.34 -18.28
N GLU A 584 -7.91 -33.25 -17.38
CA GLU A 584 -6.68 -33.29 -16.59
C GLU A 584 -5.51 -33.83 -17.40
N THR A 585 -4.39 -33.12 -17.41
CA THR A 585 -3.07 -33.73 -17.67
C THR A 585 -2.47 -34.21 -16.35
N ALA A 586 -2.11 -35.48 -16.31
CA ALA A 586 -1.62 -36.18 -15.12
C ALA A 586 -0.28 -35.57 -14.64
N GLN A 587 -0.33 -34.93 -13.47
CA GLN A 587 0.87 -34.59 -12.70
C GLN A 587 1.36 -35.81 -11.91
N PRO A 588 2.66 -35.91 -11.61
CA PRO A 588 3.20 -36.96 -10.74
C PRO A 588 2.47 -37.02 -9.39
N GLU A 589 2.44 -38.18 -8.74
CA GLU A 589 1.71 -38.37 -7.49
C GLU A 589 2.34 -37.52 -6.36
N ALA A 590 1.65 -36.44 -5.98
CA ALA A 590 2.13 -35.55 -4.93
C ALA A 590 2.04 -36.23 -3.57
N ARG A 591 3.11 -36.13 -2.78
CA ARG A 591 3.14 -36.63 -1.39
C ARG A 591 2.49 -35.61 -0.46
N LEU A 592 1.90 -36.09 0.64
CA LEU A 592 1.32 -35.24 1.67
C LEU A 592 2.22 -35.20 2.91
N ILE A 593 2.58 -34.00 3.37
CA ILE A 593 3.28 -33.80 4.63
C ILE A 593 2.45 -32.91 5.55
N ARG A 594 2.30 -33.34 6.80
CA ARG A 594 1.69 -32.54 7.88
C ARG A 594 2.79 -31.87 8.68
N LEU A 595 2.70 -30.56 8.82
CA LEU A 595 3.61 -29.74 9.62
C LEU A 595 2.86 -29.19 10.83
N ARG A 596 3.53 -29.18 11.99
CA ARG A 596 3.12 -28.41 13.15
C ARG A 596 4.02 -27.19 13.28
N TYR A 597 3.45 -26.02 13.49
CA TYR A 597 4.20 -24.77 13.61
C TYR A 597 3.71 -23.94 14.80
N SER A 598 4.58 -23.04 15.26
CA SER A 598 4.24 -22.00 16.23
C SER A 598 4.07 -20.64 15.57
N LYS A 599 3.13 -19.85 16.08
CA LYS A 599 2.91 -18.43 15.78
C LYS A 599 3.17 -17.62 17.05
N GLY A 600 4.28 -16.89 17.09
CA GLY A 600 4.74 -16.09 18.22
C GLY A 600 4.36 -14.61 18.15
N GLU A 601 4.92 -13.83 19.07
CA GLU A 601 4.58 -12.41 19.28
C GLU A 601 4.84 -11.54 18.04
N ASP A 602 5.99 -11.71 17.38
CA ASP A 602 6.41 -10.89 16.22
C ASP A 602 5.45 -10.95 15.02
N VAL A 603 4.61 -11.99 14.96
CA VAL A 603 3.64 -12.25 13.88
C VAL A 603 2.21 -12.41 14.38
N ARG A 604 1.92 -12.12 15.66
CA ARG A 604 0.57 -12.34 16.23
C ARG A 604 -0.52 -11.57 15.48
N PHE A 605 -0.15 -10.43 14.87
CA PHE A 605 -1.03 -9.54 14.13
C PHE A 605 -1.18 -9.87 12.64
N THR A 606 -0.64 -10.99 12.15
CA THR A 606 -0.90 -11.47 10.79
C THR A 606 -2.26 -12.16 10.70
N SER A 607 -3.01 -11.89 9.64
CA SER A 607 -4.26 -12.58 9.35
C SER A 607 -4.02 -13.99 8.80
N HIS A 608 -5.09 -14.78 8.65
CA HIS A 608 -4.97 -16.08 8.01
C HIS A 608 -4.52 -15.98 6.55
N LEU A 609 -5.02 -15.00 5.79
CA LEU A 609 -4.63 -14.80 4.39
C LEU A 609 -3.15 -14.40 4.28
N ASP A 610 -2.68 -13.53 5.17
CA ASP A 610 -1.27 -13.16 5.24
C ASP A 610 -0.38 -14.38 5.53
N LEU A 611 -0.81 -15.25 6.46
CA LEU A 611 -0.08 -16.49 6.76
C LEU A 611 0.00 -17.42 5.55
N VAL A 612 -1.06 -17.51 4.75
CA VAL A 612 -1.05 -18.28 3.50
C VAL A 612 0.06 -17.76 2.60
N THR A 613 0.08 -16.46 2.32
CA THR A 613 1.10 -15.82 1.48
C THR A 613 2.52 -15.99 2.05
N ILE A 614 2.69 -15.84 3.37
CA ILE A 614 3.99 -16.03 4.05
C ILE A 614 4.50 -17.46 3.84
N PHE A 615 3.66 -18.48 4.04
CA PHE A 615 4.05 -19.87 3.85
C PHE A 615 4.34 -20.18 2.38
N GLU A 616 3.52 -19.71 1.44
CA GLU A 616 3.76 -19.89 0.00
C GLU A 616 5.13 -19.33 -0.40
N ARG A 617 5.44 -18.10 0.01
CA ARG A 617 6.76 -17.50 -0.22
C ARG A 617 7.88 -18.27 0.48
N ALA A 618 7.66 -18.73 1.72
CA ALA A 618 8.65 -19.51 2.47
C ALA A 618 8.97 -20.86 1.78
N PHE A 619 7.97 -21.57 1.26
CA PHE A 619 8.20 -22.80 0.49
C PHE A 619 9.03 -22.53 -0.77
N ARG A 620 8.74 -21.44 -1.48
CA ARG A 620 9.50 -21.00 -2.66
C ARG A 620 10.95 -20.66 -2.31
N ARG A 621 11.19 -19.85 -1.28
CA ARG A 621 12.54 -19.52 -0.78
C ARG A 621 13.32 -20.75 -0.29
N ALA A 622 12.62 -21.72 0.29
CA ALA A 622 13.22 -22.99 0.71
C ALA A 622 13.50 -23.95 -0.47
N GLY A 623 13.09 -23.62 -1.69
CA GLY A 623 13.25 -24.46 -2.88
C GLY A 623 12.38 -25.72 -2.87
N ILE A 624 11.26 -25.70 -2.14
CA ILE A 624 10.32 -26.82 -2.00
C ILE A 624 9.25 -26.70 -3.09
N LYS A 625 9.21 -27.65 -4.03
CA LYS A 625 8.21 -27.69 -5.10
C LYS A 625 6.87 -28.23 -4.59
N LEU A 626 5.86 -27.36 -4.58
CA LEU A 626 4.50 -27.66 -4.17
C LEU A 626 3.68 -28.24 -5.33
N ALA A 627 2.68 -29.05 -5.00
CA ALA A 627 1.65 -29.45 -5.95
C ALA A 627 0.56 -28.37 -6.01
N TYR A 628 -0.03 -28.19 -7.20
CA TYR A 628 -1.01 -27.14 -7.45
C TYR A 628 -2.39 -27.73 -7.79
N SER A 629 -3.45 -26.94 -7.59
CA SER A 629 -4.80 -27.26 -8.02
C SER A 629 -4.90 -27.26 -9.56
N GLN A 630 -5.87 -28.02 -10.09
CA GLN A 630 -6.20 -28.02 -11.51
C GLN A 630 -7.23 -26.91 -11.77
N GLY A 631 -6.95 -26.01 -12.72
CA GLY A 631 -7.87 -24.92 -13.08
C GLY A 631 -7.18 -23.73 -13.75
N PHE A 632 -7.98 -22.72 -14.11
CA PHE A 632 -7.49 -21.48 -14.76
C PHE A 632 -6.56 -20.63 -13.86
N HIS A 633 -6.58 -20.88 -12.55
CA HIS A 633 -5.72 -20.27 -11.54
C HIS A 633 -5.20 -21.37 -10.61
N PRO A 634 -4.06 -22.00 -10.93
CA PRO A 634 -3.48 -23.03 -10.08
C PRO A 634 -3.02 -22.40 -8.77
N HIS A 635 -3.51 -22.93 -7.64
CA HIS A 635 -3.09 -22.53 -6.30
C HIS A 635 -2.38 -23.70 -5.61
N PRO A 636 -1.36 -23.44 -4.76
CA PRO A 636 -0.72 -24.49 -3.98
C PRO A 636 -1.74 -25.30 -3.18
N LYS A 637 -1.63 -26.63 -3.20
CA LYS A 637 -2.48 -27.55 -2.43
C LYS A 637 -2.02 -27.59 -0.98
N ILE A 638 -2.36 -26.53 -0.24
CA ILE A 638 -2.13 -26.41 1.20
C ILE A 638 -3.48 -26.40 1.92
N ALA A 639 -3.62 -27.17 3.00
CA ALA A 639 -4.77 -27.13 3.89
C ALA A 639 -4.33 -26.76 5.31
N TYR A 640 -5.04 -25.85 5.95
CA TYR A 640 -4.68 -25.36 7.29
C TYR A 640 -5.61 -25.93 8.35
N SER A 641 -5.12 -25.98 9.60
CA SER A 641 -5.98 -26.12 10.78
C SER A 641 -6.96 -24.93 10.90
N PRO A 642 -8.01 -25.04 11.73
CA PRO A 642 -8.93 -23.94 11.97
C PRO A 642 -8.17 -22.64 12.30
N PRO A 643 -8.50 -21.51 11.63
CA PRO A 643 -7.69 -20.31 11.67
C PRO A 643 -7.60 -19.76 13.10
N LEU A 644 -6.41 -19.28 13.47
CA LEU A 644 -6.19 -18.56 14.70
C LEU A 644 -6.57 -17.09 14.52
N ALA A 645 -7.23 -16.48 15.52
CA ALA A 645 -7.60 -15.07 15.48
C ALA A 645 -6.37 -14.14 15.42
N ILE A 646 -6.54 -12.95 14.87
CA ILE A 646 -5.52 -11.89 14.90
C ILE A 646 -5.27 -11.48 16.36
N GLY A 647 -4.00 -11.24 16.70
CA GLY A 647 -3.55 -10.91 18.06
C GLY A 647 -3.19 -12.13 18.92
N PHE A 648 -3.54 -13.35 18.49
CA PHE A 648 -3.30 -14.58 19.25
C PHE A 648 -1.97 -15.22 18.86
N THR A 649 -1.36 -15.92 19.82
CA THR A 649 -0.19 -16.77 19.62
C THR A 649 -0.56 -18.26 19.75
N SER A 650 0.30 -19.15 19.29
CA SER A 650 0.06 -20.60 19.34
C SER A 650 1.35 -21.40 19.19
N GLU A 651 1.39 -22.59 19.80
CA GLU A 651 2.41 -23.62 19.56
C GLU A 651 1.85 -24.89 18.89
N ALA A 652 0.55 -24.87 18.55
CA ALA A 652 -0.20 -26.05 18.10
C ALA A 652 -0.97 -25.80 16.81
N GLU A 653 -0.38 -25.06 15.87
CA GLU A 653 -0.92 -24.86 14.53
C GLU A 653 -0.50 -25.97 13.58
N TYR A 654 -1.35 -26.34 12.64
CA TYR A 654 -1.05 -27.38 11.66
C TYR A 654 -1.34 -26.93 10.24
N LEU A 655 -0.55 -27.44 9.31
CA LEU A 655 -0.82 -27.33 7.88
C LEU A 655 -0.38 -28.59 7.14
N ASP A 656 -1.16 -28.96 6.15
CA ASP A 656 -0.99 -30.10 5.27
C ASP A 656 -0.55 -29.59 3.89
N VAL A 657 0.58 -30.08 3.39
CA VAL A 657 1.20 -29.62 2.15
C VAL A 657 1.35 -30.77 1.19
N HIS A 658 0.89 -30.60 -0.04
CA HIS A 658 1.23 -31.49 -1.13
C HIS A 658 2.52 -31.03 -1.83
N TYR A 659 3.50 -31.92 -1.97
CA TYR A 659 4.84 -31.59 -2.47
C TYR A 659 5.46 -32.76 -3.25
N PHE A 660 6.43 -32.45 -4.11
CA PHE A 660 7.03 -33.44 -5.03
C PHE A 660 8.42 -33.96 -4.63
N GLN A 661 9.18 -33.23 -3.80
CA GLN A 661 10.57 -33.58 -3.48
C GLN A 661 10.66 -34.46 -2.21
N GLU A 662 11.55 -35.44 -2.16
CA GLU A 662 11.80 -36.22 -0.93
C GLU A 662 12.73 -35.47 0.02
N ARG A 663 12.17 -34.62 0.90
CA ARG A 663 12.97 -33.83 1.87
C ARG A 663 12.85 -34.25 3.33
N GLY A 664 12.02 -35.25 3.66
CA GLY A 664 11.94 -35.85 5.00
C GLY A 664 12.05 -34.86 6.17
N LYS A 665 12.98 -35.11 7.12
CA LYS A 665 13.27 -34.23 8.28
C LYS A 665 13.96 -32.91 7.90
N GLU A 666 14.61 -32.83 6.73
CA GLU A 666 15.35 -31.64 6.27
C GLU A 666 14.41 -30.47 5.94
N ILE A 667 13.12 -30.75 5.67
CA ILE A 667 12.12 -29.73 5.41
C ILE A 667 11.99 -28.72 6.57
N ILE A 668 12.10 -29.20 7.82
CA ILE A 668 12.02 -28.35 9.02
C ILE A 668 13.19 -27.37 9.02
N THR A 669 14.40 -27.86 8.77
CA THR A 669 15.62 -27.05 8.72
C THR A 669 15.54 -26.00 7.61
N HIS A 670 15.07 -26.38 6.42
CA HIS A 670 15.01 -25.46 5.28
C HIS A 670 13.95 -24.38 5.47
N LEU A 671 12.77 -24.74 5.99
CA LEU A 671 11.71 -23.76 6.26
C LEU A 671 12.10 -22.82 7.40
N ASN A 672 12.63 -23.34 8.51
CA ASN A 672 13.01 -22.50 9.66
C ASN A 672 14.15 -21.52 9.36
N ARG A 673 14.94 -21.74 8.29
CA ARG A 673 15.96 -20.78 7.83
C ARG A 673 15.36 -19.58 7.08
N VAL A 674 14.17 -19.72 6.51
CA VAL A 674 13.56 -18.71 5.63
C VAL A 674 12.26 -18.13 6.16
N LEU A 675 11.65 -18.74 7.18
CA LEU A 675 10.46 -18.20 7.85
C LEU A 675 10.79 -16.89 8.59
N PRO A 676 9.84 -15.94 8.64
CA PRO A 676 10.03 -14.73 9.42
C PRO A 676 10.14 -15.05 10.91
N ARG A 677 10.76 -14.12 11.66
CA ARG A 677 10.83 -14.19 13.12
C ARG A 677 9.41 -14.35 13.69
N GLY A 678 9.25 -15.21 14.70
CA GLY A 678 7.95 -15.54 15.29
C GLY A 678 7.21 -16.71 14.62
N LEU A 679 7.61 -17.18 13.44
CA LEU A 679 7.13 -18.45 12.86
C LEU A 679 8.20 -19.54 12.94
N ARG A 680 7.80 -20.74 13.35
CA ARG A 680 8.71 -21.89 13.41
C ARG A 680 7.99 -23.21 13.19
N ILE A 681 8.50 -24.05 12.30
CA ILE A 681 8.10 -25.45 12.18
C ILE A 681 8.71 -26.23 13.35
N LEU A 682 7.84 -26.89 14.11
CA LEU A 682 8.19 -27.67 15.30
C LEU A 682 8.30 -29.17 15.01
N LYS A 683 7.43 -29.70 14.14
CA LYS A 683 7.37 -31.12 13.81
C LYS A 683 6.82 -31.32 12.41
N ALA A 684 7.24 -32.40 11.75
CA ALA A 684 6.78 -32.78 10.42
C ALA A 684 6.56 -34.30 10.35
N LYS A 685 5.53 -34.76 9.63
CA LYS A 685 5.24 -36.18 9.41
C LYS A 685 4.63 -36.37 8.02
N ASN A 686 5.15 -37.31 7.24
CA ASN A 686 4.49 -37.72 5.99
C ASN A 686 3.19 -38.45 6.33
N ILE A 687 2.11 -38.10 5.63
CA ILE A 687 0.80 -38.70 5.79
C ILE A 687 0.51 -39.55 4.56
N PHE A 688 0.03 -40.76 4.79
CA PHE A 688 -0.30 -41.73 3.75
C PHE A 688 -1.82 -41.90 3.66
N GLY A 689 -2.32 -42.20 2.47
CA GLY A 689 -3.76 -42.35 2.21
C GLY A 689 -4.49 -41.01 2.01
N LYS A 690 -5.80 -41.01 2.23
CA LYS A 690 -6.68 -39.85 2.06
C LYS A 690 -7.20 -39.38 3.41
N PRO A 691 -6.40 -38.64 4.20
CA PRO A 691 -6.85 -38.14 5.50
C PRO A 691 -8.01 -37.16 5.33
N ARG A 692 -8.85 -37.04 6.37
CA ARG A 692 -9.79 -35.91 6.46
C ARG A 692 -9.00 -34.60 6.51
N SER A 693 -9.60 -33.51 6.00
CA SER A 693 -8.97 -32.19 6.09
C SER A 693 -8.78 -31.79 7.56
N LEU A 694 -7.68 -31.10 7.87
CA LEU A 694 -7.38 -30.65 9.23
C LEU A 694 -8.55 -29.90 9.88
N ALA A 695 -9.17 -28.97 9.15
CA ALA A 695 -10.31 -28.20 9.64
C ALA A 695 -11.56 -29.06 9.95
N ALA A 696 -11.75 -30.19 9.25
CA ALA A 696 -12.87 -31.10 9.50
C ALA A 696 -12.55 -32.15 10.57
N ALA A 697 -11.28 -32.50 10.75
CA ALA A 697 -10.85 -33.48 11.73
C ALA A 697 -10.76 -32.88 13.14
N ILE A 698 -10.20 -31.66 13.26
CA ILE A 698 -10.00 -30.97 14.53
C ILE A 698 -11.35 -30.55 15.11
N ASN A 699 -11.68 -31.06 16.30
CA ASN A 699 -12.95 -30.80 16.97
C ASN A 699 -12.81 -30.23 18.40
N ARG A 700 -11.57 -29.95 18.84
CA ARG A 700 -11.32 -29.31 20.14
C ARG A 700 -10.08 -28.41 20.09
N ALA A 701 -10.13 -27.28 20.80
CA ALA A 701 -9.02 -26.35 20.98
C ALA A 701 -8.88 -25.95 22.46
N ILE A 702 -7.64 -25.90 22.96
CA ILE A 702 -7.31 -25.47 24.32
C ILE A 702 -6.55 -24.15 24.23
N TYR A 703 -7.02 -23.15 24.95
CA TYR A 703 -6.45 -21.82 25.03
C TYR A 703 -5.99 -21.52 26.45
N GLU A 704 -4.85 -20.86 26.55
CA GLU A 704 -4.36 -20.23 27.76
C GLU A 704 -4.50 -18.71 27.60
N ILE A 705 -5.14 -18.05 28.56
CA ILE A 705 -5.52 -16.63 28.45
C ILE A 705 -5.02 -15.90 29.68
N LYS A 706 -4.21 -14.87 29.46
CA LYS A 706 -3.87 -13.88 30.49
C LYS A 706 -4.77 -12.66 30.29
N LEU A 707 -5.63 -12.40 31.26
CA LEU A 707 -6.46 -11.19 31.30
C LEU A 707 -5.63 -9.95 31.70
N PRO A 708 -6.10 -8.73 31.41
CA PRO A 708 -5.49 -7.51 31.91
C PRO A 708 -5.46 -7.47 33.45
N ASP A 709 -4.50 -6.75 34.03
CA ASP A 709 -4.24 -6.75 35.48
C ASP A 709 -5.36 -6.09 36.33
N ILE A 710 -6.41 -5.57 35.70
CA ILE A 710 -7.57 -4.91 36.34
C ILE A 710 -8.59 -5.89 36.92
N PHE A 711 -8.49 -7.19 36.65
CA PHE A 711 -9.45 -8.19 37.13
C PHE A 711 -9.09 -8.72 38.52
N ASP A 712 -10.03 -8.61 39.46
CA ASP A 712 -9.91 -9.21 40.79
C ASP A 712 -9.97 -10.74 40.70
N LYS A 713 -8.83 -11.36 41.02
CA LYS A 713 -8.59 -12.80 41.00
C LYS A 713 -9.54 -13.58 41.92
N ALA A 714 -10.01 -12.98 43.01
CA ALA A 714 -10.94 -13.64 43.93
C ALA A 714 -12.33 -13.85 43.30
N GLN A 715 -12.77 -12.92 42.45
CA GLN A 715 -14.09 -12.93 41.82
C GLN A 715 -14.12 -13.74 40.51
N MET A 716 -12.95 -14.07 39.94
CA MET A 716 -12.87 -14.81 38.68
C MET A 716 -13.51 -16.18 38.74
N ASN A 717 -13.27 -16.95 39.82
CA ASN A 717 -13.83 -18.29 39.97
C ASN A 717 -15.35 -18.27 40.05
N GLU A 718 -15.93 -17.30 40.75
CA GLU A 718 -17.39 -17.16 40.85
C GLU A 718 -18.01 -16.87 39.48
N LYS A 719 -17.43 -15.95 38.70
CA LYS A 719 -17.89 -15.64 37.34
C LYS A 719 -17.80 -16.85 36.40
N ILE A 720 -16.72 -17.64 36.49
CA ILE A 720 -16.58 -18.89 35.73
C ILE A 720 -17.69 -19.88 36.08
N ILE A 721 -17.95 -20.12 37.37
CA ILE A 721 -18.99 -21.05 37.83
C ILE A 721 -20.36 -20.58 37.33
N ARG A 722 -20.68 -19.28 37.47
CA ARG A 722 -21.93 -18.70 36.98
C ARG A 722 -22.09 -18.83 35.47
N PHE A 723 -21.03 -18.62 34.69
CA PHE A 723 -21.08 -18.77 33.23
C PHE A 723 -21.31 -20.23 32.81
N ILE A 724 -20.55 -21.17 33.39
CA ILE A 724 -20.67 -22.60 33.07
C ILE A 724 -22.04 -23.16 33.44
N ALA A 725 -22.67 -22.64 34.49
CA ALA A 725 -24.02 -23.04 34.91
C ALA A 725 -25.15 -22.56 33.99
N ARG A 726 -24.89 -21.63 33.05
CA ARG A 726 -25.90 -21.19 32.07
C ARG A 726 -26.17 -22.31 31.06
N GLU A 727 -27.44 -22.54 30.74
CA GLU A 727 -27.86 -23.49 29.70
C GLU A 727 -27.65 -22.93 28.28
N SER A 728 -27.78 -21.62 28.11
CA SER A 728 -27.67 -20.92 26.82
C SER A 728 -26.99 -19.57 26.98
N VAL A 729 -26.18 -19.16 26.00
CA VAL A 729 -25.51 -17.85 25.94
C VAL A 729 -25.58 -17.35 24.50
N ILE A 730 -26.46 -16.40 24.23
CA ILE A 730 -26.70 -15.86 22.87
C ILE A 730 -25.80 -14.65 22.61
N VAL A 731 -25.00 -14.71 21.55
CA VAL A 731 -24.20 -13.58 21.06
C VAL A 731 -24.58 -13.21 19.63
N LYS A 732 -24.46 -11.91 19.33
CA LYS A 732 -24.75 -11.36 18.00
C LYS A 732 -23.52 -11.46 17.10
N ARG A 733 -23.63 -12.20 16.00
CA ARG A 733 -22.56 -12.29 14.98
C ARG A 733 -22.96 -11.57 13.72
N GLN A 734 -22.13 -10.63 13.30
CA GLN A 734 -22.28 -10.00 12.00
C GLN A 734 -21.84 -10.95 10.88
N ARG A 735 -22.75 -11.20 9.95
CA ARG A 735 -22.50 -11.81 8.63
C ARG A 735 -22.69 -10.72 7.57
N LYS A 736 -22.27 -11.00 6.33
CA LYS A 736 -22.16 -10.02 5.23
C LYS A 736 -23.22 -8.91 5.23
N ASN A 737 -24.50 -9.23 5.40
CA ASN A 737 -25.59 -8.25 5.43
C ASN A 737 -26.53 -8.37 6.65
N ASP A 738 -26.30 -9.32 7.56
CA ASP A 738 -27.24 -9.64 8.64
C ASP A 738 -26.51 -9.85 9.97
N VAL A 739 -27.19 -9.55 11.07
CA VAL A 739 -26.76 -9.92 12.41
C VAL A 739 -27.53 -11.17 12.81
N VAL A 740 -26.80 -12.25 13.12
CA VAL A 740 -27.39 -13.53 13.49
C VAL A 740 -27.08 -13.82 14.95
N ASP A 741 -28.12 -14.19 15.70
CA ASP A 741 -28.00 -14.68 17.07
C ASP A 741 -27.45 -16.10 17.06
N VAL A 742 -26.39 -16.33 17.82
CA VAL A 742 -25.72 -17.64 17.93
C VAL A 742 -25.56 -17.99 19.39
N ASP A 743 -26.11 -19.14 19.79
CA ASP A 743 -25.82 -19.72 21.10
C ASP A 743 -24.39 -20.28 21.13
N ILE A 744 -23.53 -19.70 21.96
CA ILE A 744 -22.13 -20.12 22.10
C ILE A 744 -21.90 -21.14 23.21
N ARG A 745 -22.84 -21.29 24.16
CA ARG A 745 -22.66 -22.15 25.34
C ARG A 745 -22.36 -23.62 24.98
N PRO A 746 -23.01 -24.24 23.98
CA PRO A 746 -22.74 -25.64 23.59
C PRO A 746 -21.30 -25.91 23.13
N TYR A 747 -20.56 -24.86 22.71
CA TYR A 747 -19.20 -24.98 22.22
C TYR A 747 -18.13 -24.72 23.30
N VAL A 748 -18.54 -24.36 24.53
CA VAL A 748 -17.63 -24.16 25.66
C VAL A 748 -17.64 -25.40 26.54
N GLU A 749 -16.60 -26.22 26.44
CA GLU A 749 -16.52 -27.47 27.21
C GLU A 749 -16.07 -27.22 28.64
N ALA A 750 -15.01 -26.42 28.83
CA ALA A 750 -14.46 -26.14 30.13
C ALA A 750 -13.78 -24.77 30.16
N VAL A 751 -13.87 -24.08 31.30
CA VAL A 751 -13.10 -22.89 31.61
C VAL A 751 -12.61 -23.05 33.05
N ASN A 752 -11.31 -22.98 33.26
CA ASN A 752 -10.70 -23.14 34.58
C ASN A 752 -9.66 -22.04 34.81
N LEU A 753 -9.48 -21.62 36.07
CA LEU A 753 -8.36 -20.76 36.46
C LEU A 753 -7.21 -21.64 36.94
N ASP A 754 -6.07 -21.59 36.24
CA ASP A 754 -4.84 -22.18 36.75
C ASP A 754 -4.30 -21.33 37.90
N ARG A 755 -4.33 -21.88 39.11
CA ARG A 755 -3.89 -21.19 40.33
C ARG A 755 -2.39 -20.88 40.34
N ALA A 756 -1.57 -21.66 39.65
CA ALA A 756 -0.12 -21.45 39.62
C ALA A 756 0.26 -20.33 38.65
N SER A 757 -0.25 -20.37 37.43
CA SER A 757 0.07 -19.35 36.41
C SER A 757 -0.84 -18.12 36.45
N GLN A 758 -1.96 -18.18 37.19
CA GLN A 758 -3.01 -17.15 37.25
C GLN A 758 -3.59 -16.85 35.85
N LYS A 759 -3.63 -17.85 34.97
CA LYS A 759 -4.20 -17.76 33.62
C LYS A 759 -5.46 -18.61 33.51
N LEU A 760 -6.37 -18.19 32.64
CA LEU A 760 -7.54 -19.00 32.30
C LEU A 760 -7.15 -20.06 31.28
N VAL A 761 -7.60 -21.29 31.51
CA VAL A 761 -7.52 -22.39 30.56
C VAL A 761 -8.92 -22.66 30.04
N MET A 762 -9.14 -22.38 28.75
CA MET A 762 -10.44 -22.50 28.08
C MET A 762 -10.38 -23.61 27.03
N THR A 763 -11.31 -24.55 27.10
CA THR A 763 -11.47 -25.62 26.12
C THR A 763 -12.74 -25.38 25.31
N LEU A 764 -12.57 -25.17 24.00
CA LEU A 764 -13.66 -24.98 23.05
C LEU A 764 -13.79 -26.18 22.13
N THR A 765 -15.01 -26.51 21.74
CA THR A 765 -15.32 -27.60 20.79
C THR A 765 -15.78 -27.04 19.45
N PHE A 766 -15.55 -27.80 18.38
CA PHE A 766 -16.05 -27.48 17.04
C PHE A 766 -17.08 -28.54 16.64
N GLN A 767 -18.28 -28.11 16.25
CA GLN A 767 -19.33 -29.00 15.72
C GLN A 767 -19.82 -28.43 14.40
N GLU A 768 -19.82 -29.24 13.33
CA GLU A 768 -20.27 -28.82 11.99
C GLU A 768 -19.64 -27.50 11.50
N SER A 769 -18.35 -27.28 11.78
CA SER A 769 -17.62 -26.03 11.49
C SER A 769 -18.12 -24.78 12.25
N LYS A 770 -18.90 -24.95 13.31
CA LYS A 770 -19.30 -23.91 14.27
C LYS A 770 -18.55 -24.09 15.58
N THR A 771 -18.25 -22.98 16.24
CA THR A 771 -17.61 -22.93 17.57
C THR A 771 -17.91 -21.59 18.24
N ALA A 772 -17.60 -21.46 19.53
CA ALA A 772 -17.52 -20.19 20.25
C ALA A 772 -16.21 -19.47 19.91
N ARG A 773 -16.19 -18.13 19.96
CA ARG A 773 -14.93 -17.37 19.90
C ARG A 773 -14.48 -17.05 21.33
N VAL A 774 -13.18 -17.11 21.59
CA VAL A 774 -12.61 -16.78 22.91
C VAL A 774 -13.08 -15.39 23.36
N GLN A 775 -13.04 -14.41 22.46
CA GLN A 775 -13.50 -13.04 22.71
C GLN A 775 -14.95 -12.98 23.19
N GLU A 776 -15.86 -13.71 22.53
CA GLU A 776 -17.28 -13.74 22.88
C GLU A 776 -17.49 -14.35 24.27
N VAL A 777 -16.76 -15.44 24.58
CA VAL A 777 -16.82 -16.08 25.90
C VAL A 777 -16.29 -15.15 26.99
N LEU A 778 -15.18 -14.43 26.75
CA LEU A 778 -14.64 -13.47 27.71
C LEU A 778 -15.59 -12.29 27.96
N GLY A 779 -16.15 -11.72 26.89
CA GLY A 779 -17.15 -10.64 26.97
C GLY A 779 -18.35 -11.02 27.83
N GLU A 780 -18.95 -12.19 27.56
CA GLU A 780 -20.15 -12.65 28.28
C GLU A 780 -19.87 -13.12 29.72
N MET A 781 -18.70 -13.69 29.97
CA MET A 781 -18.33 -14.22 31.29
C MET A 781 -17.90 -13.11 32.25
N PHE A 782 -17.16 -12.11 31.76
CA PHE A 782 -16.60 -11.06 32.62
C PHE A 782 -17.27 -9.70 32.47
N SER A 783 -18.16 -9.52 31.49
CA SER A 783 -18.74 -8.23 31.08
C SER A 783 -17.66 -7.26 30.60
N MET A 784 -16.70 -7.79 29.84
CA MET A 784 -15.55 -7.03 29.34
C MET A 784 -15.94 -6.12 28.19
N SER A 785 -15.33 -4.94 28.12
CA SER A 785 -15.37 -4.10 26.93
C SER A 785 -14.52 -4.71 25.79
N ASP A 786 -14.77 -4.29 24.55
CA ASP A 786 -13.97 -4.72 23.40
C ASP A 786 -12.47 -4.37 23.57
N GLU A 787 -12.18 -3.25 24.23
CA GLU A 787 -10.80 -2.83 24.55
C GLU A 787 -10.13 -3.82 25.52
N GLU A 788 -10.79 -4.18 26.63
CA GLU A 788 -10.25 -5.14 27.60
C GLU A 788 -10.04 -6.53 26.99
N ILE A 789 -10.95 -6.95 26.10
CA ILE A 789 -10.84 -8.21 25.37
C ILE A 789 -9.62 -8.16 24.43
N ALA A 790 -9.44 -7.08 23.69
CA ALA A 790 -8.32 -6.91 22.78
C ALA A 790 -6.97 -6.88 23.52
N LEU A 791 -6.92 -6.31 24.73
CA LEU A 791 -5.72 -6.27 25.58
C LEU A 791 -5.38 -7.64 26.21
N SER A 792 -6.31 -8.60 26.21
CA SER A 792 -6.06 -9.95 26.71
C SER A 792 -5.05 -10.71 25.85
N ARG A 793 -4.13 -11.44 26.49
CA ARG A 793 -3.15 -12.28 25.78
C ARG A 793 -3.66 -13.70 25.69
N VAL A 794 -4.02 -14.11 24.47
CA VAL A 794 -4.54 -15.45 24.20
C VAL A 794 -3.51 -16.28 23.46
N HIS A 795 -3.21 -17.46 24.01
CA HIS A 795 -2.28 -18.42 23.45
C HIS A 795 -2.97 -19.77 23.24
N ARG A 796 -3.02 -20.27 22.00
CA ARG A 796 -3.57 -21.60 21.71
C ARG A 796 -2.53 -22.68 22.02
N LYS A 797 -2.81 -23.46 23.07
CA LYS A 797 -1.94 -24.53 23.57
C LYS A 797 -2.09 -25.84 22.79
N ALA A 798 -3.31 -26.18 22.38
CA ALA A 798 -3.55 -27.45 21.69
C ALA A 798 -4.69 -27.37 20.69
N LEU A 799 -4.56 -28.15 19.63
CA LEU A 799 -5.64 -28.58 18.75
C LEU A 799 -5.71 -30.10 18.83
N LEU A 800 -6.91 -30.62 19.09
CA LEU A 800 -7.14 -32.02 19.39
C LEU A 800 -8.29 -32.59 18.55
N ILE A 801 -8.28 -33.91 18.43
CA ILE A 801 -9.31 -34.71 17.78
C ILE A 801 -9.83 -35.70 18.83
N GLN A 802 -11.04 -35.45 19.31
CA GLN A 802 -11.75 -36.36 20.19
C GLN A 802 -12.49 -37.40 19.33
N VAL A 803 -12.14 -38.69 19.51
CA VAL A 803 -12.87 -39.82 18.96
C VAL A 803 -13.20 -40.75 20.12
N ASP A 804 -14.49 -40.98 20.36
CA ASP A 804 -14.98 -41.70 21.55
C ASP A 804 -14.38 -41.12 22.84
N GLN A 805 -13.71 -41.94 23.67
CA GLN A 805 -13.04 -41.51 24.90
C GLN A 805 -11.54 -41.19 24.71
N LYS A 806 -11.01 -41.22 23.48
CA LYS A 806 -9.59 -40.95 23.19
C LYS A 806 -9.37 -39.54 22.67
N GLN A 807 -8.36 -38.87 23.23
CA GLN A 807 -7.82 -37.61 22.70
C GLN A 807 -6.61 -37.90 21.82
N LEU A 808 -6.70 -37.49 20.56
CA LEU A 808 -5.65 -37.63 19.57
C LEU A 808 -5.14 -36.25 19.16
N THR A 809 -3.86 -36.17 18.78
CA THR A 809 -3.32 -35.00 18.10
C THR A 809 -3.55 -35.14 16.59
N PRO A 810 -3.50 -34.03 15.82
CA PRO A 810 -3.51 -34.12 14.37
C PRO A 810 -2.37 -34.97 13.77
N PHE A 811 -1.31 -35.35 14.50
CA PHE A 811 -0.32 -36.28 13.94
C PHE A 811 -0.73 -37.75 14.01
N ASP A 812 -1.73 -38.07 14.81
CA ASP A 812 -2.16 -39.45 15.08
C ASP A 812 -3.20 -39.93 14.06
N VAL A 813 -3.67 -39.05 13.16
CA VAL A 813 -4.82 -39.26 12.26
C VAL A 813 -4.50 -39.00 10.79
#